data_AF-A0A5M8P330-F1
#
_entry.id   AF-A0A5M8P330-F1
#
_cell.length_a   1.000
_cell.length_b   1.000
_cell.length_c   1.000
_cell.angle_alpha   90.00
_cell.angle_beta   90.00
_cell.angle_gamma   90.00
#
_symmetry.space_group_name_H-M   'P 1'
#
loop_
_entity.id
_entity.type
_entity.pdbx_description
1 polymer ?
#
loop_
_entity_poly.entity_id
_entity_poly.type
_entity_poly.pdbx_seq_one_letter_code
_entity_poly.pdbx_strand_id
1 'polypeptide(L)'
;MKEYIAETGGRYTYSDDILNLQELALSMTAIFETCSNFIISGCEISGTEITPGFVWINGKVRRFAGCNNATFPYYVYEKNNNDTVTYANEVNKRGRCNFLCSGGTSVPNVPDTVTGLVSGFIELKADYSPRFIDKFFGKYAVLLETPFAKQTVKKELVLAGKFSGDKDIESKTAVSVLNPSNGYSLKNIVKATGDASVGTYLNGLLVNEIIIKTDGTFSFIKQGQEIARISDAGLTCTHSLLTTSQTGSILMYGSNIIHSEDATDEGAININPAGYQKGGTKFRNFNVYNGKSESIPLFQVAGKAETVTANALFQVNNTGKGIVLSNKTYMKTDQRLINLIKWTDSAGETIAFAGYDTDDSFDFTCKNTLGNIIINPNGYLNIAGELKINGAGIGSIYVSQSTFNTELDKKVTAVTGKGLSTEDFTPEHKNKLDAISSGSLGGSGGGSGYALASEVREELAKKLTVSKNLSDISDKGSARGNLDVYSKTETGSTFLKISNNLLELVSLTADEINGLTPEQVLTKKAEKQTTVRNNMDAEKKGTGDLKLAKASNLSDLQDKTAALTNIGVYSKTEMDTLLAGKLPTSAAYTGVTFTQEHKTKLESIKTGIFQSEGINQSEGYVLVSAAVTQLAKKANLLLDGYNETQKTTIANNLNIYQKTAADNKFAALESLFQDYITWLTKQGKSTAEAQKVLRDKLNVPGKEDITDNYLRKDSKLSDLVMANADAQKLACQKLNAAFAPDYQTKLGDSGWLQMSNSGNGTDTSKLFIRQIGNVVCIQGIINTAKRDGNNWGGTVAVIPNLISPPRYALRVSYMNYSDDKKYNNGASFIIQGNSRQIQIYERSWYNVNTEIHFTYMT
;
A
#
# COMPACT_ATOMS: atom_id res chain seq x y z
N MET A 1 -9.39 -25.63 -117.80
CA MET A 1 -10.42 -24.59 -118.07
C MET A 1 -10.48 -24.37 -119.57
N LYS A 2 -11.60 -23.86 -120.11
CA LYS A 2 -11.70 -23.47 -121.52
C LYS A 2 -12.27 -22.07 -121.58
N GLU A 3 -11.65 -21.19 -122.35
CA GLU A 3 -12.13 -19.81 -122.56
C GLU A 3 -12.45 -19.62 -124.03
N TYR A 4 -13.67 -19.20 -124.31
CA TYR A 4 -14.13 -18.84 -125.64
C TYR A 4 -13.62 -17.45 -126.01
N ILE A 5 -13.28 -17.28 -127.28
CA ILE A 5 -12.80 -16.00 -127.83
C ILE A 5 -13.76 -15.60 -128.95
N ALA A 6 -14.28 -14.39 -128.87
CA ALA A 6 -15.07 -13.77 -129.92
C ALA A 6 -14.17 -12.83 -130.74
N GLU A 7 -13.61 -13.31 -131.84
CA GLU A 7 -12.87 -12.46 -132.79
C GLU A 7 -13.85 -11.73 -133.74
N THR A 8 -13.51 -10.49 -134.11
CA THR A 8 -14.33 -9.61 -134.96
C THR A 8 -14.74 -10.30 -136.28
N GLY A 9 -16.04 -10.25 -136.58
CA GLY A 9 -16.64 -10.85 -137.80
C GLY A 9 -17.49 -12.11 -137.57
N GLY A 10 -17.74 -12.53 -136.32
CA GLY A 10 -18.60 -13.68 -136.00
C GLY A 10 -20.11 -13.39 -135.98
N ARG A 11 -20.94 -14.44 -136.00
CA ARG A 11 -22.39 -14.34 -135.71
C ARG A 11 -22.60 -14.09 -134.21
N TYR A 12 -23.24 -12.97 -133.87
CA TYR A 12 -23.42 -12.47 -132.50
C TYR A 12 -24.39 -13.25 -131.58
N THR A 13 -25.07 -14.29 -132.06
CA THR A 13 -26.37 -14.70 -131.47
C THR A 13 -26.31 -15.30 -130.05
N TYR A 14 -25.14 -15.68 -129.54
CA TYR A 14 -24.94 -16.13 -128.13
C TYR A 14 -23.56 -15.79 -127.55
N SER A 15 -22.80 -14.86 -128.14
CA SER A 15 -21.41 -14.56 -127.70
C SER A 15 -21.38 -14.02 -126.27
N ASP A 16 -22.25 -13.07 -125.98
CA ASP A 16 -22.19 -12.26 -124.77
C ASP A 16 -22.65 -13.08 -123.56
N ASP A 17 -23.66 -13.95 -123.72
CA ASP A 17 -24.09 -14.89 -122.68
C ASP A 17 -22.98 -15.87 -122.30
N ILE A 18 -22.25 -16.40 -123.29
CA ILE A 18 -21.14 -17.33 -123.06
C ILE A 18 -19.94 -16.62 -122.41
N LEU A 19 -19.63 -15.39 -122.83
CA LEU A 19 -18.59 -14.57 -122.21
C LEU A 19 -18.96 -14.16 -120.77
N ASN A 20 -20.20 -13.75 -120.51
CA ASN A 20 -20.68 -13.44 -119.17
C ASN A 20 -20.65 -14.66 -118.23
N LEU A 21 -21.03 -15.85 -118.73
CA LEU A 21 -20.95 -17.10 -117.97
C LEU A 21 -19.49 -17.53 -117.71
N GLN A 22 -18.58 -17.24 -118.65
CA GLN A 22 -17.15 -17.42 -118.49
C GLN A 22 -16.56 -16.46 -117.45
N GLU A 23 -16.89 -15.17 -117.49
CA GLU A 23 -16.44 -14.19 -116.49
C GLU A 23 -16.96 -14.53 -115.09
N LEU A 24 -18.21 -15.02 -114.98
CA LEU A 24 -18.72 -15.56 -113.72
C LEU A 24 -17.87 -16.75 -113.23
N ALA A 25 -17.55 -17.71 -114.10
CA ALA A 25 -16.71 -18.86 -113.76
C ALA A 25 -15.25 -18.47 -113.43
N LEU A 26 -14.72 -17.40 -114.04
CA LEU A 26 -13.40 -16.84 -113.73
C LEU A 26 -13.41 -16.12 -112.37
N SER A 27 -14.46 -15.34 -112.07
CA SER A 27 -14.60 -14.65 -110.77
C SER A 27 -14.59 -15.61 -109.58
N MET A 28 -15.15 -16.81 -109.74
CA MET A 28 -15.10 -17.89 -108.73
C MET A 28 -13.68 -18.39 -108.46
N THR A 29 -12.72 -18.14 -109.35
CA THR A 29 -11.30 -18.51 -109.19
C THR A 29 -10.42 -17.36 -108.72
N ALA A 30 -10.93 -16.12 -108.69
CA ALA A 30 -10.19 -14.95 -108.22
C ALA A 30 -9.69 -15.09 -106.76
N ILE A 31 -10.42 -15.85 -105.94
CA ILE A 31 -10.01 -16.21 -104.56
C ILE A 31 -8.62 -16.87 -104.48
N PHE A 32 -8.12 -17.48 -105.57
CA PHE A 32 -6.82 -18.15 -105.62
C PHE A 32 -5.70 -17.32 -106.28
N GLU A 33 -5.98 -16.11 -106.80
CA GLU A 33 -5.00 -15.28 -107.52
C GLU A 33 -3.71 -15.03 -106.74
N THR A 34 -3.82 -14.89 -105.41
CA THR A 34 -2.67 -14.61 -104.55
C THR A 34 -2.03 -15.89 -103.95
N CYS A 35 -2.45 -17.07 -104.40
CA CYS A 35 -1.92 -18.37 -103.96
C CYS A 35 -0.92 -18.93 -104.97
N SER A 36 0.21 -19.46 -104.47
CA SER A 36 1.15 -20.26 -105.27
C SER A 36 0.48 -21.53 -105.80
N ASN A 37 0.86 -22.01 -106.98
CA ASN A 37 0.33 -23.21 -107.64
C ASN A 37 0.11 -24.40 -106.66
N PHE A 38 -1.06 -25.05 -106.75
CA PHE A 38 -1.51 -26.08 -105.81
C PHE A 38 -2.53 -27.07 -106.41
N ILE A 39 -2.64 -28.26 -105.83
CA ILE A 39 -3.67 -29.26 -106.14
C ILE A 39 -5.00 -28.85 -105.48
N ILE A 40 -6.03 -28.64 -106.28
CA ILE A 40 -7.39 -28.34 -105.82
C ILE A 40 -8.05 -29.61 -105.28
N SER A 41 -7.96 -30.73 -106.03
CA SER A 41 -8.50 -32.03 -105.66
C SER A 41 -7.87 -33.17 -106.48
N GLY A 42 -7.93 -34.41 -105.98
CA GLY A 42 -7.28 -35.56 -106.61
C GLY A 42 -5.76 -35.43 -106.60
N CYS A 43 -5.08 -35.99 -107.61
CA CYS A 43 -3.61 -36.07 -107.65
C CYS A 43 -3.02 -36.77 -106.40
N GLU A 44 -3.76 -37.74 -105.86
CA GLU A 44 -3.33 -38.58 -104.73
C GLU A 44 -2.17 -39.49 -105.16
N ILE A 45 -1.13 -39.56 -104.33
CA ILE A 45 0.06 -40.37 -104.58
C ILE A 45 -0.09 -41.72 -103.87
N SER A 46 0.05 -42.82 -104.60
CA SER A 46 0.04 -44.19 -104.08
C SER A 46 1.15 -44.99 -104.74
N GLY A 47 2.28 -45.16 -104.05
CA GLY A 47 3.48 -45.76 -104.66
C GLY A 47 4.01 -44.90 -105.82
N THR A 48 4.01 -45.43 -107.03
CA THR A 48 4.34 -44.69 -108.27
C THR A 48 3.11 -44.12 -108.99
N GLU A 49 1.90 -44.37 -108.50
CA GLU A 49 0.67 -43.87 -109.12
C GLU A 49 0.29 -42.49 -108.58
N ILE A 50 -0.17 -41.61 -109.48
CA ILE A 50 -0.78 -40.32 -109.19
C ILE A 50 -2.17 -40.32 -109.82
N THR A 51 -3.22 -40.15 -109.01
CA THR A 51 -4.60 -40.19 -109.51
C THR A 51 -4.96 -38.96 -110.36
N PRO A 52 -5.98 -39.03 -111.24
CA PRO A 52 -6.51 -37.85 -111.92
C PRO A 52 -7.00 -36.79 -110.92
N GLY A 53 -6.98 -35.51 -111.30
CA GLY A 53 -7.38 -34.43 -110.39
C GLY A 53 -7.49 -33.06 -111.04
N PHE A 54 -7.66 -32.03 -110.22
CA PHE A 54 -7.68 -30.63 -110.61
C PHE A 54 -6.57 -29.86 -109.90
N VAL A 55 -5.90 -28.98 -110.66
CA VAL A 55 -4.77 -28.18 -110.19
C VAL A 55 -4.97 -26.70 -110.53
N TRP A 56 -4.53 -25.84 -109.61
CA TRP A 56 -4.38 -24.40 -109.80
C TRP A 56 -2.95 -24.10 -110.22
N ILE A 57 -2.76 -23.53 -111.40
CA ILE A 57 -1.45 -23.10 -111.90
C ILE A 57 -1.64 -21.74 -112.61
N ASN A 58 -0.79 -20.76 -112.33
CA ASN A 58 -0.78 -19.40 -112.92
C ASN A 58 -2.18 -18.86 -113.28
N GLY A 59 -3.08 -18.75 -112.31
CA GLY A 59 -4.39 -18.11 -112.52
C GLY A 59 -5.48 -18.97 -113.18
N LYS A 60 -5.24 -20.26 -113.50
CA LYS A 60 -6.24 -21.11 -114.18
C LYS A 60 -6.35 -22.52 -113.58
N VAL A 61 -7.60 -23.00 -113.48
CA VAL A 61 -7.94 -24.37 -113.07
C VAL A 61 -7.73 -25.34 -114.23
N ARG A 62 -6.93 -26.39 -114.04
CA ARG A 62 -6.60 -27.41 -115.06
C ARG A 62 -6.92 -28.80 -114.55
N ARG A 63 -7.33 -29.71 -115.45
CA ARG A 63 -7.54 -31.12 -115.13
C ARG A 63 -6.27 -31.91 -115.45
N PHE A 64 -5.68 -32.53 -114.44
CA PHE A 64 -4.58 -33.47 -114.58
C PHE A 64 -5.14 -34.89 -114.81
N ALA A 65 -4.55 -35.63 -115.74
CA ALA A 65 -5.04 -36.95 -116.15
C ALA A 65 -4.56 -38.11 -115.26
N GLY A 66 -3.66 -37.85 -114.30
CA GLY A 66 -2.96 -38.89 -113.54
C GLY A 66 -1.68 -39.37 -114.23
N CYS A 67 -0.95 -40.26 -113.55
CA CYS A 67 0.25 -40.93 -114.07
C CYS A 67 0.48 -42.23 -113.28
N ASN A 68 0.62 -43.38 -113.95
CA ASN A 68 0.75 -44.67 -113.24
C ASN A 68 2.20 -45.02 -112.84
N ASN A 69 3.19 -44.42 -113.52
CA ASN A 69 4.62 -44.68 -113.32
C ASN A 69 5.40 -43.38 -113.06
N ALA A 70 4.95 -42.59 -112.08
CA ALA A 70 5.64 -41.37 -111.68
C ALA A 70 6.95 -41.68 -110.95
N THR A 71 8.02 -40.96 -111.32
CA THR A 71 9.27 -40.89 -110.57
C THR A 71 9.32 -39.52 -109.89
N PHE A 72 9.53 -39.49 -108.58
CA PHE A 72 9.53 -38.24 -107.80
C PHE A 72 10.96 -37.64 -107.72
N PRO A 73 11.13 -36.31 -107.81
CA PRO A 73 10.07 -35.29 -107.95
C PRO A 73 9.39 -35.33 -109.32
N TYR A 74 8.06 -35.26 -109.31
CA TYR A 74 7.23 -35.27 -110.51
C TYR A 74 6.54 -33.93 -110.66
N TYR A 75 6.59 -33.33 -111.85
CA TYR A 75 6.09 -31.98 -112.08
C TYR A 75 4.80 -32.02 -112.88
N VAL A 76 3.73 -31.42 -112.36
CA VAL A 76 2.52 -31.11 -113.12
C VAL A 76 2.63 -29.68 -113.62
N TYR A 77 2.69 -29.47 -114.92
CA TYR A 77 3.00 -28.18 -115.54
C TYR A 77 2.00 -27.80 -116.66
N GLU A 78 1.98 -26.52 -117.01
CA GLU A 78 1.08 -25.97 -118.04
C GLU A 78 1.40 -26.49 -119.45
N LYS A 79 0.37 -26.88 -120.19
CA LYS A 79 0.45 -27.25 -121.60
C LYS A 79 -0.88 -26.87 -122.27
N ASN A 80 -0.99 -25.62 -122.72
CA ASN A 80 -2.23 -25.10 -123.28
C ASN A 80 -2.25 -25.29 -124.81
N ASN A 81 -3.43 -25.25 -125.42
CA ASN A 81 -3.58 -25.17 -126.87
C ASN A 81 -4.82 -24.35 -127.27
N ASN A 82 -4.98 -24.08 -128.56
CA ASN A 82 -6.13 -23.38 -129.11
C ASN A 82 -6.91 -24.30 -130.06
N ASP A 83 -8.24 -24.26 -129.98
CA ASP A 83 -9.10 -24.85 -131.01
C ASP A 83 -9.58 -23.74 -131.95
N THR A 84 -9.44 -23.97 -133.26
CA THR A 84 -9.92 -23.06 -134.31
C THR A 84 -11.37 -23.35 -134.69
N VAL A 85 -12.10 -22.31 -135.08
CA VAL A 85 -13.45 -22.42 -135.62
C VAL A 85 -13.46 -21.88 -137.06
N THR A 86 -14.17 -22.58 -137.95
CA THR A 86 -14.33 -22.18 -139.35
C THR A 86 -15.47 -21.19 -139.48
N TYR A 87 -15.17 -20.00 -140.01
CA TYR A 87 -16.15 -18.94 -140.26
C TYR A 87 -16.64 -19.06 -141.71
N ALA A 88 -17.90 -18.72 -141.97
CA ALA A 88 -18.45 -18.78 -143.32
C ALA A 88 -17.70 -17.78 -144.23
N ASN A 89 -16.95 -18.32 -145.20
CA ASN A 89 -16.13 -17.60 -146.19
C ASN A 89 -14.86 -16.89 -145.66
N GLU A 90 -14.29 -17.27 -144.52
CA GLU A 90 -13.01 -16.74 -144.03
C GLU A 90 -12.04 -17.83 -143.51
N VAL A 91 -10.77 -17.45 -143.32
CA VAL A 91 -9.72 -18.28 -142.71
C VAL A 91 -10.12 -18.70 -141.29
N ASN A 92 -9.74 -19.92 -140.88
CA ASN A 92 -9.95 -20.45 -139.54
C ASN A 92 -9.43 -19.48 -138.45
N LYS A 93 -10.34 -18.98 -137.61
CA LYS A 93 -10.09 -18.04 -136.50
C LYS A 93 -10.00 -18.77 -135.15
N ARG A 94 -9.45 -18.14 -134.10
CA ARG A 94 -9.31 -18.77 -132.78
C ARG A 94 -10.68 -18.79 -132.08
N GLY A 95 -11.26 -19.98 -131.86
CA GLY A 95 -12.57 -20.11 -131.21
C GLY A 95 -12.51 -20.29 -129.70
N ARG A 96 -11.48 -20.99 -129.18
CA ARG A 96 -11.23 -21.09 -127.74
C ARG A 96 -9.79 -21.42 -127.38
N CYS A 97 -9.35 -20.96 -126.21
CA CYS A 97 -8.15 -21.43 -125.51
C CYS A 97 -8.52 -22.61 -124.60
N ASN A 98 -7.84 -23.75 -124.70
CA ASN A 98 -7.91 -24.81 -123.68
C ASN A 98 -6.72 -24.68 -122.72
N PHE A 99 -7.00 -24.32 -121.48
CA PHE A 99 -6.02 -24.35 -120.39
C PHE A 99 -5.96 -25.76 -119.80
N LEU A 100 -4.91 -26.48 -120.17
CA LEU A 100 -4.64 -27.87 -119.79
C LEU A 100 -3.26 -27.96 -119.13
N CYS A 101 -3.00 -29.08 -118.45
CA CYS A 101 -1.71 -29.41 -117.87
C CYS A 101 -1.23 -30.78 -118.37
N SER A 102 0.07 -30.99 -118.30
CA SER A 102 0.74 -32.27 -118.51
C SER A 102 1.61 -32.60 -117.31
N GLY A 103 2.23 -33.78 -117.29
CA GLY A 103 3.11 -34.20 -116.22
C GLY A 103 4.41 -34.82 -116.76
N GLY A 104 5.49 -34.70 -116.00
CA GLY A 104 6.77 -35.31 -116.35
C GLY A 104 7.83 -35.11 -115.27
N THR A 105 9.01 -35.68 -115.49
CA THR A 105 10.17 -35.58 -114.58
C THR A 105 10.96 -34.27 -114.72
N SER A 106 10.55 -33.39 -115.62
CA SER A 106 11.15 -32.06 -115.85
C SER A 106 10.11 -31.07 -116.36
N VAL A 107 10.23 -29.80 -115.98
CA VAL A 107 9.38 -28.71 -116.49
C VAL A 107 9.92 -28.21 -117.85
N PRO A 108 9.08 -27.92 -118.86
CA PRO A 108 9.54 -27.30 -120.10
C PRO A 108 10.05 -25.87 -119.89
N ASN A 109 11.25 -25.59 -120.38
CA ASN A 109 11.86 -24.24 -120.37
C ASN A 109 11.49 -23.39 -121.59
N VAL A 110 10.55 -23.83 -122.42
CA VAL A 110 10.06 -23.10 -123.61
C VAL A 110 8.74 -22.40 -123.25
N PRO A 111 8.52 -21.12 -123.62
CA PRO A 111 7.25 -20.45 -123.39
C PRO A 111 6.07 -21.18 -124.03
N ASP A 112 4.95 -21.25 -123.31
CA ASP A 112 3.73 -21.89 -123.79
C ASP A 112 3.10 -21.08 -124.94
N THR A 113 2.68 -21.79 -126.00
CA THR A 113 2.18 -21.18 -127.24
C THR A 113 0.87 -20.40 -127.12
N VAL A 114 0.18 -20.48 -125.97
CA VAL A 114 -1.06 -19.73 -125.70
C VAL A 114 -0.80 -18.55 -124.78
N THR A 115 0.01 -18.71 -123.72
CA THR A 115 0.24 -17.66 -122.71
C THR A 115 1.50 -16.82 -122.96
N GLY A 116 2.47 -17.30 -123.74
CA GLY A 116 3.75 -16.61 -123.97
C GLY A 116 4.69 -16.59 -122.75
N LEU A 117 4.35 -17.30 -121.68
CA LEU A 117 5.12 -17.40 -120.43
C LEU A 117 5.72 -18.80 -120.28
N VAL A 118 6.80 -18.92 -119.50
CA VAL A 118 7.34 -20.23 -119.09
C VAL A 118 6.30 -20.96 -118.25
N SER A 119 6.06 -22.24 -118.54
CA SER A 119 5.03 -23.05 -117.89
C SER A 119 5.15 -23.01 -116.36
N GLY A 120 4.09 -22.53 -115.70
CA GLY A 120 3.93 -22.75 -114.26
C GLY A 120 3.89 -24.24 -113.94
N PHE A 121 4.32 -24.61 -112.73
CA PHE A 121 4.32 -25.99 -112.29
C PHE A 121 3.94 -26.16 -110.82
N ILE A 122 3.57 -27.39 -110.48
CA ILE A 122 3.49 -27.93 -109.12
C ILE A 122 4.52 -29.06 -109.06
N GLU A 123 5.44 -28.97 -108.10
CA GLU A 123 6.34 -30.06 -107.75
C GLU A 123 5.63 -31.01 -106.79
N LEU A 124 5.56 -32.29 -107.16
CA LEU A 124 5.05 -33.38 -106.33
C LEU A 124 6.24 -34.18 -105.81
N LYS A 125 6.27 -34.43 -104.50
CA LYS A 125 7.23 -35.31 -103.83
C LYS A 125 6.48 -36.41 -103.08
N ALA A 126 7.20 -37.48 -102.74
CA ALA A 126 6.63 -38.61 -102.01
C ALA A 126 6.19 -38.25 -100.58
N ASP A 127 6.80 -37.22 -99.97
CA ASP A 127 6.52 -36.72 -98.62
C ASP A 127 5.58 -35.50 -98.61
N TYR A 128 5.64 -34.65 -99.63
CA TYR A 128 4.82 -33.43 -99.72
C TYR A 128 4.38 -33.12 -101.15
N SER A 129 3.12 -32.68 -101.28
CA SER A 129 2.59 -32.11 -102.51
C SER A 129 1.75 -30.87 -102.16
N PRO A 130 1.97 -29.70 -102.81
CA PRO A 130 1.20 -28.48 -102.54
C PRO A 130 -0.31 -28.69 -102.71
N ARG A 131 -1.08 -28.69 -101.62
CA ARG A 131 -2.55 -28.85 -101.66
C ARG A 131 -3.28 -27.55 -101.34
N PHE A 132 -4.56 -27.52 -101.74
CA PHE A 132 -5.49 -26.44 -101.46
C PHE A 132 -5.54 -26.04 -99.98
N ILE A 133 -5.56 -27.02 -99.07
CA ILE A 133 -5.58 -26.76 -97.63
C ILE A 133 -4.34 -26.01 -97.14
N ASP A 134 -3.14 -26.33 -97.63
CA ASP A 134 -1.91 -25.65 -97.22
C ASP A 134 -1.76 -24.27 -97.85
N LYS A 135 -2.09 -24.15 -99.14
CA LYS A 135 -1.78 -22.95 -99.95
C LYS A 135 -2.86 -21.88 -99.91
N PHE A 136 -4.12 -22.27 -99.70
CA PHE A 136 -5.23 -21.34 -99.50
C PHE A 136 -5.55 -21.20 -98.00
N PHE A 137 -6.05 -22.25 -97.35
CA PHE A 137 -6.47 -22.13 -95.93
C PHE A 137 -5.29 -21.80 -95.01
N GLY A 138 -4.12 -22.43 -95.18
CA GLY A 138 -2.90 -22.12 -94.42
C GLY A 138 -2.34 -20.71 -94.61
N LYS A 139 -2.88 -19.92 -95.56
CA LYS A 139 -2.57 -18.49 -95.73
C LYS A 139 -3.47 -17.57 -94.91
N TYR A 140 -4.70 -18.00 -94.61
CA TYR A 140 -5.76 -17.18 -94.00
C TYR A 140 -6.27 -17.71 -92.65
N ALA A 141 -5.92 -18.94 -92.27
CA ALA A 141 -6.33 -19.60 -91.03
C ALA A 141 -5.17 -20.40 -90.42
N VAL A 142 -5.25 -20.66 -89.11
CA VAL A 142 -4.40 -21.64 -88.43
C VAL A 142 -4.98 -23.02 -88.70
N LEU A 143 -4.19 -23.91 -89.30
CA LEU A 143 -4.59 -25.28 -89.60
C LEU A 143 -4.58 -26.14 -88.34
N LEU A 144 -5.52 -27.08 -88.23
CA LEU A 144 -5.54 -28.08 -87.14
C LEU A 144 -4.30 -28.98 -87.21
N GLU A 145 -4.03 -29.52 -88.40
CA GLU A 145 -2.83 -30.28 -88.73
C GLU A 145 -2.13 -29.56 -89.88
N THR A 146 -0.87 -29.17 -89.68
CA THR A 146 -0.04 -28.53 -90.69
C THR A 146 1.12 -29.46 -91.07
N PRO A 147 1.53 -29.52 -92.35
CA PRO A 147 2.74 -30.26 -92.74
C PRO A 147 4.05 -29.56 -92.32
N PHE A 148 3.97 -28.37 -91.70
CA PHE A 148 5.14 -27.60 -91.26
C PHE A 148 5.35 -27.69 -89.75
N ALA A 149 6.60 -27.74 -89.29
CA ALA A 149 6.95 -27.82 -87.87
C ALA A 149 6.47 -26.60 -87.01
N LYS A 150 6.01 -25.52 -87.63
CA LYS A 150 5.40 -24.36 -86.96
C LYS A 150 4.49 -23.57 -87.91
N GLN A 151 3.45 -22.95 -87.37
CA GLN A 151 2.64 -21.94 -88.05
C GLN A 151 3.03 -20.56 -87.52
N THR A 152 3.12 -19.54 -88.39
CA THR A 152 3.60 -18.20 -88.00
C THR A 152 2.58 -17.12 -88.36
N VAL A 153 1.98 -16.51 -87.34
CA VAL A 153 1.10 -15.34 -87.49
C VAL A 153 1.95 -14.07 -87.42
N LYS A 154 1.92 -13.24 -88.47
CA LYS A 154 2.73 -12.00 -88.59
C LYS A 154 2.01 -10.72 -88.09
N LYS A 155 0.76 -10.85 -87.66
CA LYS A 155 -0.11 -9.77 -87.18
C LYS A 155 -0.64 -10.15 -85.79
N GLU A 156 -1.37 -9.24 -85.16
CA GLU A 156 -2.03 -9.49 -83.90
C GLU A 156 -3.07 -10.63 -84.04
N LEU A 157 -3.14 -11.50 -83.03
CA LEU A 157 -4.11 -12.58 -82.95
C LEU A 157 -5.01 -12.34 -81.75
N VAL A 158 -6.30 -12.14 -81.99
CA VAL A 158 -7.31 -11.97 -80.93
C VAL A 158 -8.08 -13.27 -80.77
N LEU A 159 -8.00 -13.86 -79.58
CA LEU A 159 -8.78 -15.03 -79.19
C LEU A 159 -9.82 -14.59 -78.16
N ALA A 160 -11.10 -14.57 -78.55
CA ALA A 160 -12.20 -14.17 -77.66
C ALA A 160 -12.61 -15.26 -76.65
N GLY A 161 -12.18 -16.51 -76.88
CA GLY A 161 -12.38 -17.64 -75.98
C GLY A 161 -11.18 -17.89 -75.05
N LYS A 162 -11.21 -19.02 -74.33
CA LYS A 162 -10.04 -19.49 -73.56
C LYS A 162 -8.93 -19.93 -74.52
N PHE A 163 -7.69 -19.59 -74.20
CA PHE A 163 -6.49 -20.17 -74.82
C PHE A 163 -5.91 -21.23 -73.88
N SER A 164 -5.69 -22.44 -74.41
CA SER A 164 -5.06 -23.56 -73.73
C SER A 164 -3.97 -24.15 -74.63
N GLY A 165 -2.81 -24.44 -74.07
CA GLY A 165 -1.74 -25.17 -74.75
C GLY A 165 -1.40 -26.44 -73.97
N ASP A 166 -1.22 -27.55 -74.68
CA ASP A 166 -0.83 -28.85 -74.08
C ASP A 166 0.68 -28.93 -73.77
N LYS A 167 1.42 -27.85 -74.06
CA LYS A 167 2.87 -27.67 -73.88
C LYS A 167 3.17 -26.22 -73.51
N ASP A 168 4.46 -25.93 -73.30
CA ASP A 168 4.95 -24.61 -72.87
C ASP A 168 4.51 -23.45 -73.76
N ILE A 169 4.23 -22.31 -73.13
CA ILE A 169 3.92 -21.04 -73.78
C ILE A 169 5.12 -20.10 -73.59
N GLU A 170 6.02 -20.08 -74.56
CA GLU A 170 7.21 -19.22 -74.54
C GLU A 170 6.90 -17.81 -75.08
N SER A 171 7.32 -16.77 -74.34
CA SER A 171 7.29 -15.37 -74.80
C SER A 171 8.69 -14.76 -74.73
N LYS A 172 9.07 -14.02 -75.78
CA LYS A 172 10.38 -13.35 -75.88
C LYS A 172 10.45 -12.00 -75.16
N THR A 173 9.33 -11.47 -74.70
CA THR A 173 9.25 -10.10 -74.15
C THR A 173 8.54 -10.08 -72.80
N ALA A 174 7.27 -10.47 -72.78
CA ALA A 174 6.47 -10.57 -71.57
C ALA A 174 5.28 -11.51 -71.75
N VAL A 175 4.77 -12.06 -70.65
CA VAL A 175 3.39 -12.56 -70.56
C VAL A 175 2.63 -11.64 -69.63
N SER A 176 1.57 -11.00 -70.14
CA SER A 176 0.88 -9.94 -69.42
C SER A 176 -0.64 -10.12 -69.37
N VAL A 177 -1.23 -9.82 -68.21
CA VAL A 177 -2.69 -9.74 -68.01
C VAL A 177 -3.04 -8.26 -67.80
N LEU A 178 -3.92 -7.71 -68.63
CA LEU A 178 -4.37 -6.33 -68.57
C LEU A 178 -5.85 -6.26 -68.14
N ASN A 179 -6.15 -5.41 -67.16
CA ASN A 179 -7.52 -4.99 -66.87
C ASN A 179 -7.73 -3.58 -67.48
N PRO A 180 -8.43 -3.46 -68.62
CA PRO A 180 -8.61 -2.17 -69.28
C PRO A 180 -9.54 -1.23 -68.51
N SER A 181 -10.40 -1.73 -67.61
CA SER A 181 -11.36 -0.93 -66.86
C SER A 181 -10.75 -0.09 -65.74
N ASN A 182 -9.54 -0.43 -65.27
CA ASN A 182 -8.86 0.27 -64.18
C ASN A 182 -7.37 0.55 -64.43
N GLY A 183 -6.86 0.24 -65.63
CA GLY A 183 -5.49 0.53 -66.05
C GLY A 183 -4.41 -0.34 -65.40
N TYR A 184 -4.78 -1.33 -64.58
CA TYR A 184 -3.81 -2.24 -63.98
C TYR A 184 -3.40 -3.34 -64.95
N SER A 185 -2.10 -3.68 -64.96
CA SER A 185 -1.61 -4.89 -65.63
C SER A 185 -0.55 -5.61 -64.81
N LEU A 186 -0.59 -6.93 -64.86
CA LEU A 186 0.48 -7.81 -64.40
C LEU A 186 1.37 -8.13 -65.59
N LYS A 187 2.70 -8.08 -65.44
CA LYS A 187 3.65 -8.55 -66.46
C LYS A 187 4.70 -9.46 -65.82
N ASN A 188 4.89 -10.62 -66.44
CA ASN A 188 5.99 -11.53 -66.16
C ASN A 188 7.08 -11.27 -67.21
N ILE A 189 8.28 -10.92 -66.77
CA ILE A 189 9.39 -10.46 -67.62
C ILE A 189 10.69 -11.11 -67.12
N VAL A 190 11.54 -11.61 -68.01
CA VAL A 190 12.94 -11.87 -67.70
C VAL A 190 13.71 -10.60 -68.05
N LYS A 191 14.36 -9.98 -67.05
CA LYS A 191 15.13 -8.74 -67.24
C LYS A 191 16.39 -9.00 -68.07
N ALA A 192 16.97 -7.94 -68.61
CA ALA A 192 18.26 -8.01 -69.30
C ALA A 192 19.42 -8.51 -68.42
N THR A 193 19.26 -8.48 -67.10
CA THR A 193 20.17 -9.06 -66.10
C THR A 193 20.03 -10.59 -65.94
N GLY A 194 18.99 -11.20 -66.53
CA GLY A 194 18.61 -12.60 -66.31
C GLY A 194 17.62 -12.81 -65.16
N ASP A 195 17.35 -11.79 -64.35
CA ASP A 195 16.44 -11.91 -63.20
C ASP A 195 14.97 -12.03 -63.67
N ALA A 196 14.21 -12.93 -63.05
CA ALA A 196 12.79 -13.04 -63.29
C ALA A 196 12.02 -11.97 -62.49
N SER A 197 11.08 -11.29 -63.14
CA SER A 197 10.27 -10.22 -62.59
C SER A 197 8.79 -10.52 -62.74
N VAL A 198 8.06 -10.34 -61.63
CA VAL A 198 6.59 -10.28 -61.60
C VAL A 198 6.22 -8.85 -61.19
N GLY A 199 5.91 -8.02 -62.18
CA GLY A 199 5.64 -6.60 -62.00
C GLY A 199 4.15 -6.26 -62.11
N THR A 200 3.64 -5.47 -61.18
CA THR A 200 2.31 -4.83 -61.25
C THR A 200 2.46 -3.39 -61.73
N TYR A 201 1.76 -3.06 -62.80
CA TYR A 201 1.82 -1.76 -63.47
C TYR A 201 0.46 -1.06 -63.40
N LEU A 202 0.46 0.27 -63.28
CA LEU A 202 -0.72 1.14 -63.41
C LEU A 202 -0.48 2.09 -64.57
N ASN A 203 -1.35 2.07 -65.58
CA ASN A 203 -1.23 2.89 -66.79
C ASN A 203 0.16 2.79 -67.46
N GLY A 204 0.78 1.61 -67.39
CA GLY A 204 2.11 1.33 -67.94
C GLY A 204 3.30 1.65 -67.02
N LEU A 205 3.10 2.33 -65.88
CA LEU A 205 4.13 2.61 -64.87
C LEU A 205 4.25 1.45 -63.89
N LEU A 206 5.47 0.98 -63.59
CA LEU A 206 5.72 -0.07 -62.59
C LEU A 206 5.44 0.46 -61.17
N VAL A 207 4.53 -0.19 -60.44
CA VAL A 207 4.13 0.22 -59.08
C VAL A 207 4.74 -0.69 -58.02
N ASN A 208 4.65 -2.00 -58.21
CA ASN A 208 5.21 -3.01 -57.31
C ASN A 208 5.86 -4.12 -58.14
N GLU A 209 6.93 -4.73 -57.62
CA GLU A 209 7.67 -5.79 -58.31
C GLU A 209 8.15 -6.84 -57.30
N ILE A 210 8.06 -8.11 -57.68
CA ILE A 210 8.82 -9.20 -57.06
C ILE A 210 9.92 -9.58 -58.05
N ILE A 211 11.18 -9.49 -57.62
CA ILE A 211 12.34 -9.94 -58.39
C ILE A 211 12.85 -11.25 -57.78
N ILE A 212 12.97 -12.28 -58.60
CA ILE A 212 13.70 -13.51 -58.29
C ILE A 212 15.03 -13.42 -59.04
N LYS A 213 16.12 -13.22 -58.31
CA LYS A 213 17.45 -13.06 -58.89
C LYS A 213 18.10 -14.41 -59.16
N THR A 214 19.03 -14.41 -60.10
CA THR A 214 19.82 -15.60 -60.48
C THR A 214 20.73 -16.12 -59.36
N ASP A 215 21.03 -15.30 -58.34
CA ASP A 215 21.76 -15.67 -57.12
C ASP A 215 20.90 -16.35 -56.04
N GLY A 216 19.59 -16.54 -56.29
CA GLY A 216 18.64 -17.12 -55.33
C GLY A 216 17.96 -16.09 -54.40
N THR A 217 18.29 -14.81 -54.53
CA THR A 217 17.67 -13.72 -53.75
C THR A 217 16.24 -13.42 -54.24
N PHE A 218 15.32 -13.23 -53.29
CA PHE A 218 13.99 -12.71 -53.56
C PHE A 218 13.88 -11.27 -53.04
N SER A 219 13.64 -10.30 -53.91
CA SER A 219 13.46 -8.88 -53.55
C SER A 219 12.02 -8.43 -53.76
N PHE A 220 11.43 -7.82 -52.74
CA PHE A 220 10.11 -7.18 -52.80
C PHE A 220 10.31 -5.67 -52.96
N ILE A 221 9.81 -5.11 -54.06
CA ILE A 221 9.99 -3.70 -54.42
C ILE A 221 8.64 -2.99 -54.49
N LYS A 222 8.57 -1.82 -53.86
CA LYS A 222 7.45 -0.89 -53.92
C LYS A 222 7.96 0.45 -54.44
N GLN A 223 7.42 0.93 -55.56
CA GLN A 223 7.76 2.22 -56.18
C GLN A 223 9.27 2.44 -56.37
N GLY A 224 10.00 1.36 -56.71
CA GLY A 224 11.46 1.39 -56.91
C GLY A 224 12.31 1.19 -55.65
N GLN A 225 11.72 1.11 -54.45
CA GLN A 225 12.44 0.82 -53.20
C GLN A 225 12.29 -0.65 -52.78
N GLU A 226 13.40 -1.31 -52.45
CA GLU A 226 13.40 -2.65 -51.83
C GLU A 226 12.88 -2.54 -50.39
N ILE A 227 11.71 -3.10 -50.12
CA ILE A 227 11.05 -3.05 -48.79
C ILE A 227 11.35 -4.31 -47.95
N ALA A 228 11.64 -5.43 -48.62
CA ALA A 228 12.07 -6.67 -48.01
C ALA A 228 12.91 -7.49 -49.00
N ARG A 229 13.84 -8.29 -48.48
CA ARG A 229 14.70 -9.20 -49.24
C ARG A 229 14.91 -10.51 -48.49
N ILE A 230 14.85 -11.64 -49.20
CA ILE A 230 15.27 -12.95 -48.69
C ILE A 230 16.55 -13.35 -49.41
N SER A 231 17.57 -13.74 -48.65
CA SER A 231 18.91 -14.11 -49.12
C SER A 231 19.48 -15.24 -48.24
N ASP A 232 20.70 -15.70 -48.54
CA ASP A 232 21.48 -16.61 -47.69
C ASP A 232 21.67 -16.07 -46.25
N ALA A 233 21.77 -14.74 -46.10
CA ALA A 233 21.79 -14.04 -44.82
C ALA A 233 20.41 -13.98 -44.10
N GLY A 234 19.36 -14.59 -44.66
CA GLY A 234 18.00 -14.61 -44.13
C GLY A 234 17.10 -13.48 -44.67
N LEU A 235 16.04 -13.16 -43.93
CA LEU A 235 15.09 -12.09 -44.23
C LEU A 235 15.62 -10.73 -43.74
N THR A 236 15.75 -9.78 -44.65
CA THR A 236 16.01 -8.36 -44.38
C THR A 236 14.76 -7.55 -44.68
N CYS A 237 14.28 -6.72 -43.74
CA CYS A 237 13.22 -5.73 -43.98
C CYS A 237 13.37 -4.53 -43.05
N THR A 238 12.99 -3.33 -43.50
CA THR A 238 13.13 -2.08 -42.72
C THR A 238 12.07 -1.96 -41.63
N HIS A 239 10.85 -2.46 -41.88
CA HIS A 239 9.71 -2.37 -40.98
C HIS A 239 8.91 -3.68 -41.00
N SER A 240 8.57 -4.19 -39.81
CA SER A 240 7.71 -5.36 -39.63
C SER A 240 6.62 -5.02 -38.60
N LEU A 241 5.35 -5.07 -39.01
CA LEU A 241 4.20 -4.94 -38.11
C LEU A 241 3.62 -6.34 -37.86
N LEU A 242 3.90 -6.91 -36.69
CA LEU A 242 3.55 -8.28 -36.33
C LEU A 242 2.81 -8.30 -34.98
N THR A 243 1.83 -9.18 -34.84
CA THR A 243 1.15 -9.44 -33.55
C THR A 243 1.93 -10.44 -32.68
N THR A 244 2.65 -11.35 -33.34
CA THR A 244 3.55 -12.34 -32.74
C THR A 244 4.77 -12.53 -33.67
N SER A 245 5.92 -12.87 -33.10
CA SER A 245 7.12 -13.21 -33.87
C SER A 245 7.93 -14.27 -33.14
N GLN A 246 8.29 -15.34 -33.84
CA GLN A 246 9.17 -16.39 -33.33
C GLN A 246 10.47 -16.38 -34.13
N THR A 247 11.61 -16.40 -33.44
CA THR A 247 12.95 -16.48 -34.06
C THR A 247 13.79 -17.50 -33.29
N GLY A 248 13.81 -18.73 -33.81
CA GLY A 248 14.24 -19.91 -33.04
C GLY A 248 13.41 -20.06 -31.77
N SER A 249 14.08 -20.34 -30.66
CA SER A 249 13.47 -20.57 -29.35
C SER A 249 12.91 -19.31 -28.66
N ILE A 250 13.04 -18.10 -29.26
CA ILE A 250 12.50 -16.86 -28.70
C ILE A 250 11.15 -16.54 -29.36
N LEU A 251 10.09 -16.45 -28.55
CA LEU A 251 8.76 -16.01 -28.95
C LEU A 251 8.43 -14.64 -28.33
N MET A 252 8.06 -13.68 -29.18
CA MET A 252 7.54 -12.37 -28.82
C MET A 252 6.03 -12.33 -29.08
N TYR A 253 5.23 -11.95 -28.08
CA TYR A 253 3.78 -11.83 -28.20
C TYR A 253 3.20 -10.79 -27.24
N GLY A 254 2.32 -9.91 -27.73
CA GLY A 254 1.78 -8.81 -26.92
C GLY A 254 2.89 -7.91 -26.39
N SER A 255 3.08 -7.91 -25.06
CA SER A 255 4.16 -7.20 -24.36
C SER A 255 5.22 -8.14 -23.76
N ASN A 256 5.29 -9.40 -24.20
CA ASN A 256 6.11 -10.45 -23.59
C ASN A 256 7.19 -10.96 -24.55
N ILE A 257 8.30 -11.43 -23.98
CA ILE A 257 9.36 -12.18 -24.66
C ILE A 257 9.61 -13.43 -23.82
N ILE A 258 9.48 -14.62 -24.40
CA ILE A 258 9.66 -15.90 -23.70
C ILE A 258 10.57 -16.86 -24.47
N HIS A 259 11.12 -17.83 -23.74
CA HIS A 259 11.72 -19.03 -24.33
C HIS A 259 10.61 -20.06 -24.60
N SER A 260 10.48 -20.58 -25.82
CA SER A 260 9.32 -21.38 -26.26
C SER A 260 9.62 -22.84 -26.63
N GLU A 261 10.88 -23.28 -26.58
CA GLU A 261 11.29 -24.63 -27.04
C GLU A 261 11.88 -25.53 -25.95
N ASP A 262 12.31 -24.97 -24.81
CA ASP A 262 12.77 -25.74 -23.65
C ASP A 262 11.58 -25.96 -22.71
N ALA A 263 11.30 -27.22 -22.39
CA ALA A 263 10.19 -27.65 -21.56
C ALA A 263 10.62 -28.00 -20.12
N THR A 264 11.84 -27.65 -19.72
CA THR A 264 12.37 -27.78 -18.36
C THR A 264 12.25 -26.46 -17.59
N ASP A 265 12.43 -26.53 -16.26
CA ASP A 265 12.47 -25.34 -15.40
C ASP A 265 13.72 -24.45 -15.61
N GLU A 266 14.67 -24.86 -16.47
CA GLU A 266 15.94 -24.16 -16.75
C GLU A 266 15.91 -23.33 -18.05
N GLY A 267 14.77 -23.29 -18.76
CA GLY A 267 14.64 -22.57 -20.04
C GLY A 267 14.93 -21.07 -19.94
N ALA A 268 15.96 -20.59 -20.65
CA ALA A 268 16.52 -19.25 -20.45
C ALA A 268 16.72 -18.43 -21.74
N ILE A 269 16.53 -17.10 -21.65
CA ILE A 269 16.92 -16.14 -22.70
C ILE A 269 18.28 -15.54 -22.37
N ASN A 270 19.31 -15.97 -23.09
CA ASN A 270 20.67 -15.49 -22.91
C ASN A 270 20.91 -14.16 -23.64
N ILE A 271 21.10 -13.08 -22.90
CA ILE A 271 21.44 -11.75 -23.44
C ILE A 271 22.94 -11.50 -23.33
N ASN A 272 23.58 -11.10 -24.44
CA ASN A 272 25.03 -10.90 -24.55
C ASN A 272 25.93 -12.10 -24.09
N PRO A 273 25.60 -13.39 -24.35
CA PRO A 273 26.43 -14.52 -23.92
C PRO A 273 27.78 -14.62 -24.65
N ALA A 274 27.95 -13.90 -25.76
CA ALA A 274 29.18 -13.84 -26.53
C ALA A 274 29.45 -12.40 -27.00
N GLY A 275 30.71 -12.12 -27.37
CA GLY A 275 31.14 -10.82 -27.87
C GLY A 275 30.75 -10.55 -29.31
N TYR A 276 31.40 -9.54 -29.91
CA TYR A 276 31.20 -9.19 -31.32
C TYR A 276 31.34 -10.41 -32.24
N GLN A 277 30.40 -10.59 -33.18
CA GLN A 277 30.34 -11.71 -34.12
C GLN A 277 30.45 -13.10 -33.46
N LYS A 278 29.87 -13.27 -32.26
CA LYS A 278 29.95 -14.49 -31.43
C LYS A 278 31.37 -14.85 -30.96
N GLY A 279 32.35 -13.95 -31.06
CA GLY A 279 33.73 -14.15 -30.59
C GLY A 279 33.97 -13.72 -29.15
N GLY A 280 35.06 -14.19 -28.52
CA GLY A 280 35.37 -13.92 -27.10
C GLY A 280 36.15 -12.63 -26.79
N THR A 281 36.67 -11.90 -27.79
CA THR A 281 37.67 -10.83 -27.55
C THR A 281 37.08 -9.42 -27.34
N LYS A 282 35.77 -9.23 -27.56
CA LYS A 282 35.12 -7.91 -27.54
C LYS A 282 33.81 -7.96 -26.76
N PHE A 283 33.89 -7.63 -25.46
CA PHE A 283 32.75 -7.48 -24.55
C PHE A 283 31.59 -6.67 -25.16
N ARG A 284 30.37 -6.95 -24.68
CA ARG A 284 29.12 -6.22 -24.97
C ARG A 284 28.58 -5.61 -23.68
N ASN A 285 27.77 -4.57 -23.80
CA ASN A 285 27.01 -4.02 -22.67
C ASN A 285 25.51 -4.26 -22.92
N PHE A 286 24.73 -4.41 -21.85
CA PHE A 286 23.27 -4.39 -21.89
C PHE A 286 22.78 -3.14 -21.16
N ASN A 287 21.98 -2.30 -21.83
CA ASN A 287 21.54 -1.00 -21.32
C ASN A 287 20.01 -0.90 -21.37
N VAL A 288 19.38 -0.55 -20.25
CA VAL A 288 17.94 -0.29 -20.15
C VAL A 288 17.72 1.19 -19.80
N TYR A 289 16.92 1.89 -20.60
CA TYR A 289 16.62 3.32 -20.45
C TYR A 289 15.16 3.56 -20.05
N ASN A 290 14.84 4.77 -19.59
CA ASN A 290 13.48 5.19 -19.20
C ASN A 290 12.55 5.56 -20.38
N GLY A 291 13.01 5.43 -21.63
CA GLY A 291 12.27 5.83 -22.83
C GLY A 291 12.19 7.35 -23.11
N LYS A 292 12.86 8.19 -22.32
CA LYS A 292 12.86 9.67 -22.45
C LYS A 292 14.18 10.25 -22.98
N SER A 293 14.95 9.46 -23.74
CA SER A 293 16.21 9.89 -24.36
C SER A 293 17.31 10.35 -23.38
N GLU A 294 17.33 9.81 -22.17
CA GLU A 294 18.44 10.02 -21.23
C GLU A 294 19.77 9.52 -21.79
N SER A 295 20.86 10.21 -21.45
CA SER A 295 22.22 9.79 -21.84
C SER A 295 22.73 8.59 -21.02
N ILE A 296 22.20 8.40 -19.80
CA ILE A 296 22.60 7.35 -18.86
C ILE A 296 21.49 6.29 -18.77
N PRO A 297 21.80 4.99 -18.91
CA PRO A 297 20.83 3.91 -18.73
C PRO A 297 20.45 3.75 -17.24
N LEU A 298 19.18 3.50 -16.95
CA LEU A 298 18.70 3.18 -15.60
C LEU A 298 19.35 1.90 -15.04
N PHE A 299 19.56 0.91 -15.89
CA PHE A 299 20.23 -0.34 -15.56
C PHE A 299 21.22 -0.70 -16.66
N GLN A 300 22.46 -0.98 -16.27
CA GLN A 300 23.54 -1.36 -17.19
C GLN A 300 24.29 -2.59 -16.68
N VAL A 301 24.52 -3.55 -17.58
CA VAL A 301 25.56 -4.57 -17.42
C VAL A 301 26.74 -4.16 -18.31
N ALA A 302 27.87 -3.83 -17.72
CA ALA A 302 29.06 -3.36 -18.42
C ALA A 302 30.08 -4.49 -18.56
N GLY A 303 29.99 -5.28 -19.64
CA GLY A 303 30.72 -6.56 -19.76
C GLY A 303 32.24 -6.45 -19.63
N LYS A 304 32.87 -5.33 -20.05
CA LYS A 304 34.32 -5.12 -19.88
C LYS A 304 34.75 -4.89 -18.42
N ALA A 305 33.87 -4.30 -17.62
CA ALA A 305 34.13 -3.97 -16.22
C ALA A 305 33.62 -5.04 -15.25
N GLU A 306 32.84 -6.02 -15.76
CA GLU A 306 32.15 -7.05 -14.97
C GLU A 306 31.16 -6.47 -13.93
N THR A 307 30.71 -5.22 -14.14
CA THR A 307 29.80 -4.52 -13.22
C THR A 307 28.35 -4.54 -13.70
N VAL A 308 27.44 -4.55 -12.72
CA VAL A 308 26.03 -4.19 -12.89
C VAL A 308 25.78 -2.87 -12.18
N THR A 309 25.27 -1.88 -12.89
CA THR A 309 25.03 -0.52 -12.39
C THR A 309 23.55 -0.19 -12.48
N ALA A 310 22.94 0.17 -11.35
CA ALA A 310 21.59 0.73 -11.30
C ALA A 310 21.69 2.24 -11.05
N ASN A 311 21.50 3.05 -12.09
CA ASN A 311 21.54 4.52 -12.01
C ASN A 311 20.18 5.13 -11.61
N ALA A 312 19.36 4.36 -10.89
CA ALA A 312 18.01 4.69 -10.46
C ALA A 312 17.78 4.13 -9.06
N LEU A 313 16.61 4.41 -8.46
CA LEU A 313 16.23 3.80 -7.19
C LEU A 313 16.21 2.27 -7.30
N PHE A 314 17.12 1.59 -6.61
CA PHE A 314 17.10 0.14 -6.46
C PHE A 314 16.16 -0.24 -5.31
N GLN A 315 15.00 -0.79 -5.63
CA GLN A 315 13.96 -1.17 -4.66
C GLN A 315 13.66 -2.67 -4.72
N VAL A 316 13.62 -3.31 -3.56
CA VAL A 316 13.36 -4.75 -3.39
C VAL A 316 12.08 -4.92 -2.56
N ASN A 317 10.94 -5.10 -3.23
CA ASN A 317 9.63 -5.30 -2.59
C ASN A 317 9.20 -6.77 -2.74
N ASN A 318 9.00 -7.50 -1.65
CA ASN A 318 8.53 -8.89 -1.66
C ASN A 318 8.05 -9.35 -0.27
N THR A 319 7.65 -10.63 -0.17
CA THR A 319 7.07 -11.25 1.03
C THR A 319 8.06 -11.92 1.99
N GLY A 320 9.39 -11.85 1.77
CA GLY A 320 10.36 -12.42 2.74
C GLY A 320 11.81 -12.69 2.29
N LYS A 321 12.25 -12.32 1.08
CA LYS A 321 13.63 -12.51 0.59
C LYS A 321 14.29 -11.16 0.26
N GLY A 322 15.24 -10.73 1.07
CA GLY A 322 16.00 -9.49 0.84
C GLY A 322 17.14 -9.61 -0.18
N ILE A 323 18.06 -8.66 -0.13
CA ILE A 323 19.36 -8.74 -0.83
C ILE A 323 20.21 -9.81 -0.13
N VAL A 324 20.77 -10.75 -0.90
CA VAL A 324 21.68 -11.79 -0.38
C VAL A 324 23.08 -11.54 -0.91
N LEU A 325 24.01 -11.20 -0.02
CA LEU A 325 25.45 -11.18 -0.31
C LEU A 325 26.02 -12.56 0.02
N SER A 326 26.59 -13.23 -0.98
CA SER A 326 27.18 -14.56 -0.83
C SER A 326 28.60 -14.57 -1.38
N ASN A 327 29.53 -15.14 -0.62
CA ASN A 327 30.85 -15.49 -1.12
C ASN A 327 30.74 -16.86 -1.81
N LYS A 328 31.18 -16.98 -3.06
CA LYS A 328 31.07 -18.21 -3.85
C LYS A 328 32.26 -19.17 -3.65
N THR A 329 33.32 -18.72 -3.01
CA THR A 329 34.61 -19.43 -2.91
C THR A 329 34.83 -20.04 -1.52
N TYR A 330 34.47 -19.29 -0.48
CA TYR A 330 34.80 -19.63 0.91
C TYR A 330 33.56 -20.00 1.72
N MET A 331 33.71 -20.94 2.67
CA MET A 331 32.65 -21.35 3.60
C MET A 331 32.80 -20.68 4.97
N LYS A 332 31.77 -20.75 5.82
CA LYS A 332 31.68 -20.13 7.17
C LYS A 332 32.84 -20.43 8.15
N THR A 333 33.76 -21.33 7.80
CA THR A 333 34.93 -21.73 8.59
C THR A 333 36.21 -21.02 8.15
N ASP A 334 36.15 -20.19 7.10
CA ASP A 334 37.27 -19.49 6.49
C ASP A 334 37.10 -17.98 6.70
N GLN A 335 38.14 -17.28 7.15
CA GLN A 335 38.07 -15.85 7.48
C GLN A 335 37.99 -14.96 6.23
N ARG A 336 38.29 -15.50 5.04
CA ARG A 336 38.34 -14.77 3.76
C ARG A 336 36.96 -14.49 3.16
N LEU A 337 35.91 -14.45 3.99
CA LEU A 337 34.50 -14.26 3.62
C LEU A 337 34.14 -12.80 3.30
N ILE A 338 35.04 -12.06 2.65
CA ILE A 338 34.82 -10.66 2.29
C ILE A 338 33.55 -10.51 1.47
N ASN A 339 32.68 -9.60 1.92
CA ASN A 339 31.49 -9.12 1.21
C ASN A 339 30.98 -7.85 1.89
N LEU A 340 30.81 -6.77 1.11
CA LEU A 340 30.55 -5.42 1.63
C LEU A 340 29.38 -4.74 0.92
N ILE A 341 28.51 -4.08 1.69
CA ILE A 341 27.73 -2.94 1.20
C ILE A 341 28.64 -1.72 1.35
N LYS A 342 29.03 -1.11 0.22
CA LYS A 342 30.04 -0.04 0.17
C LYS A 342 29.44 1.27 -0.32
N TRP A 343 29.69 2.36 0.39
CA TRP A 343 29.48 3.73 -0.08
C TRP A 343 30.80 4.35 -0.50
N THR A 344 30.81 4.93 -1.70
CA THR A 344 31.93 5.72 -2.21
C THR A 344 31.49 7.14 -2.52
N ASP A 345 32.45 8.07 -2.55
CA ASP A 345 32.25 9.39 -3.13
C ASP A 345 32.30 9.36 -4.68
N SER A 346 32.31 10.54 -5.30
CA SER A 346 32.40 10.70 -6.76
C SER A 346 33.80 10.45 -7.35
N ALA A 347 34.84 10.35 -6.52
CA ALA A 347 36.18 9.93 -6.93
C ALA A 347 36.37 8.40 -6.83
N GLY A 348 35.45 7.70 -6.14
CA GLY A 348 35.50 6.27 -5.88
C GLY A 348 36.10 5.92 -4.52
N GLU A 349 36.42 6.90 -3.69
CA GLU A 349 37.00 6.71 -2.36
C GLU A 349 35.99 6.17 -1.36
N THR A 350 36.44 5.34 -0.43
CA THR A 350 35.55 4.57 0.47
C THR A 350 35.17 5.38 1.70
N ILE A 351 33.94 5.88 1.76
CA ILE A 351 33.49 6.76 2.85
C ILE A 351 32.73 6.04 3.96
N ALA A 352 32.01 4.96 3.64
CA ALA A 352 31.38 4.08 4.62
C ALA A 352 31.17 2.66 4.06
N PHE A 353 31.03 1.66 4.95
CA PHE A 353 30.60 0.31 4.58
C PHE A 353 29.99 -0.47 5.74
N ALA A 354 29.30 -1.57 5.40
CA ALA A 354 28.89 -2.61 6.33
C ALA A 354 29.18 -4.00 5.73
N GLY A 355 29.86 -4.88 6.47
CA GLY A 355 30.17 -6.25 6.06
C GLY A 355 31.48 -6.78 6.62
N TYR A 356 31.98 -7.87 6.06
CA TYR A 356 33.32 -8.39 6.34
C TYR A 356 34.31 -7.70 5.39
N ASP A 357 35.20 -6.88 5.93
CA ASP A 357 36.15 -6.03 5.19
C ASP A 357 37.59 -6.57 5.14
N THR A 358 37.88 -7.54 5.99
CA THR A 358 39.19 -8.17 6.19
C THR A 358 39.15 -9.65 5.84
N ASP A 359 40.31 -10.25 5.56
CA ASP A 359 40.45 -11.66 5.16
C ASP A 359 41.03 -12.55 6.27
N ASP A 360 41.34 -11.97 7.43
CA ASP A 360 41.94 -12.58 8.63
C ASP A 360 41.05 -12.50 9.89
N SER A 361 39.83 -11.96 9.79
CA SER A 361 38.86 -11.87 10.90
C SER A 361 37.47 -12.42 10.52
N PHE A 362 36.69 -12.75 11.55
CA PHE A 362 35.25 -13.01 11.46
C PHE A 362 34.41 -11.82 11.93
N ASP A 363 35.02 -10.65 12.13
CA ASP A 363 34.32 -9.44 12.59
C ASP A 363 33.47 -8.85 11.46
N PHE A 364 32.16 -8.70 11.72
CA PHE A 364 31.27 -7.92 10.86
C PHE A 364 31.39 -6.45 11.23
N THR A 365 31.97 -5.65 10.35
CA THR A 365 32.31 -4.25 10.61
C THR A 365 31.29 -3.30 9.97
N CYS A 366 30.75 -2.37 10.78
CA CYS A 366 30.06 -1.17 10.29
C CYS A 366 30.97 0.04 10.49
N LYS A 367 31.44 0.67 9.41
CA LYS A 367 32.41 1.77 9.45
C LYS A 367 31.90 3.00 8.71
N ASN A 368 32.05 4.16 9.32
CA ASN A 368 31.87 5.48 8.71
C ASN A 368 33.16 6.27 8.95
N THR A 369 33.73 6.88 7.90
CA THR A 369 34.97 7.67 7.99
C THR A 369 34.74 9.19 7.98
N LEU A 370 33.51 9.63 7.66
CA LEU A 370 33.15 11.04 7.56
C LEU A 370 32.44 11.57 8.82
N GLY A 371 31.75 10.72 9.56
CA GLY A 371 30.93 11.15 10.70
C GLY A 371 30.41 10.01 11.56
N ASN A 372 29.38 10.31 12.35
CA ASN A 372 28.84 9.41 13.36
C ASN A 372 28.05 8.24 12.75
N ILE A 373 27.95 7.14 13.51
CA ILE A 373 26.96 6.07 13.29
C ILE A 373 25.86 6.29 14.34
N ILE A 374 24.61 6.47 13.90
CA ILE A 374 23.46 6.73 14.78
C ILE A 374 22.51 5.54 14.70
N ILE A 375 22.24 4.90 15.84
CA ILE A 375 21.26 3.81 15.97
C ILE A 375 20.14 4.31 16.88
N ASN A 376 18.96 4.56 16.33
CA ASN A 376 17.85 5.23 17.04
C ASN A 376 16.60 4.32 17.12
N PRO A 377 16.55 3.36 18.05
CA PRO A 377 15.35 2.53 18.28
C PRO A 377 14.30 3.29 19.10
N ASN A 378 13.02 3.00 18.87
CA ASN A 378 11.92 3.58 19.67
C ASN A 378 11.92 3.05 21.13
N GLY A 379 12.20 1.76 21.31
CA GLY A 379 12.24 1.11 22.63
C GLY A 379 13.66 1.03 23.21
N TYR A 380 14.43 0.03 22.77
CA TYR A 380 15.77 -0.25 23.28
C TYR A 380 16.64 -0.89 22.20
N LEU A 381 17.96 -0.76 22.35
CA LEU A 381 18.95 -1.58 21.63
C LEU A 381 19.28 -2.80 22.50
N ASN A 382 19.01 -4.00 22.00
CA ASN A 382 19.39 -5.24 22.67
C ASN A 382 20.72 -5.76 22.10
N ILE A 383 21.66 -6.15 22.96
CA ILE A 383 22.96 -6.69 22.57
C ILE A 383 23.11 -8.07 23.20
N ALA A 384 23.14 -9.11 22.35
CA ALA A 384 23.43 -10.48 22.77
C ALA A 384 24.96 -10.70 22.68
N GLY A 385 25.61 -10.87 23.83
CA GLY A 385 27.07 -10.94 23.94
C GLY A 385 27.63 -9.80 24.79
N GLU A 386 28.95 -9.60 24.75
CA GLU A 386 29.62 -8.51 25.47
C GLU A 386 29.73 -7.26 24.60
N LEU A 387 29.17 -6.13 25.06
CA LEU A 387 29.46 -4.82 24.48
C LEU A 387 30.88 -4.39 24.89
N LYS A 388 31.70 -4.03 23.90
CA LYS A 388 33.06 -3.51 24.09
C LYS A 388 33.17 -2.05 23.65
N ILE A 389 33.98 -1.26 24.36
CA ILE A 389 34.36 0.11 23.98
C ILE A 389 35.88 0.11 23.86
N ASN A 390 36.39 0.45 22.67
CA ASN A 390 37.83 0.37 22.32
C ASN A 390 38.47 -0.98 22.69
N GLY A 391 37.74 -2.09 22.47
CA GLY A 391 38.20 -3.46 22.73
C GLY A 391 38.06 -3.95 24.18
N ALA A 392 37.84 -3.06 25.15
CA ALA A 392 37.58 -3.42 26.54
C ALA A 392 36.08 -3.65 26.79
N GLY A 393 35.75 -4.75 27.48
CA GLY A 393 34.36 -5.08 27.85
C GLY A 393 33.74 -4.03 28.75
N ILE A 394 32.47 -3.69 28.52
CA ILE A 394 31.81 -2.58 29.24
C ILE A 394 31.82 -2.79 30.76
N GLY A 395 31.75 -4.05 31.24
CA GLY A 395 31.85 -4.40 32.66
C GLY A 395 33.24 -4.21 33.30
N SER A 396 34.28 -4.01 32.49
CA SER A 396 35.63 -3.65 32.95
C SER A 396 35.88 -2.14 33.01
N ILE A 397 35.06 -1.36 32.29
CA ILE A 397 35.13 0.11 32.24
C ILE A 397 34.11 0.73 33.20
N TYR A 398 32.92 0.14 33.29
CA TYR A 398 31.80 0.57 34.10
C TYR A 398 31.36 -0.55 35.03
N VAL A 399 31.16 -0.21 36.30
CA VAL A 399 30.63 -1.13 37.30
C VAL A 399 29.12 -1.31 37.11
N SER A 400 28.61 -2.55 37.12
CA SER A 400 27.16 -2.77 37.14
C SER A 400 26.57 -2.28 38.45
N GLN A 401 25.31 -1.84 38.47
CA GLN A 401 24.66 -1.38 39.71
C GLN A 401 24.69 -2.46 40.82
N SER A 402 24.51 -3.74 40.46
CA SER A 402 24.61 -4.84 41.43
C SER A 402 26.03 -5.01 41.98
N THR A 403 27.06 -4.90 41.13
CA THR A 403 28.47 -4.99 41.56
C THR A 403 28.86 -3.79 42.42
N PHE A 404 28.41 -2.59 42.04
CA PHE A 404 28.64 -1.36 42.81
C PHE A 404 28.05 -1.47 44.21
N ASN A 405 26.79 -1.92 44.32
CA ASN A 405 26.14 -2.14 45.60
C ASN A 405 26.85 -3.25 46.40
N THR A 406 27.20 -4.37 45.76
CA THR A 406 27.93 -5.49 46.41
C THR A 406 29.29 -5.07 46.98
N GLU A 407 30.06 -4.26 46.25
CA GLU A 407 31.35 -3.75 46.72
C GLU A 407 31.20 -2.60 47.73
N LEU A 408 30.10 -1.83 47.67
CA LEU A 408 29.75 -0.83 48.68
C LEU A 408 29.41 -1.51 50.02
N ASP A 409 28.61 -2.58 50.00
CA ASP A 409 28.28 -3.39 51.17
C ASP A 409 29.54 -3.97 51.81
N LYS A 410 30.48 -4.49 51.00
CA LYS A 410 31.80 -4.95 51.48
C LYS A 410 32.62 -3.84 52.13
N LYS A 411 32.56 -2.60 51.63
CA LYS A 411 33.27 -1.46 52.26
C LYS A 411 32.70 -1.06 53.63
N VAL A 412 31.45 -1.43 53.94
CA VAL A 412 30.90 -1.27 55.30
C VAL A 412 31.49 -2.32 56.26
N THR A 413 32.05 -3.45 55.78
CA THR A 413 32.56 -4.55 56.61
C THR A 413 34.07 -4.81 56.56
N ALA A 414 34.79 -4.36 55.52
CA ALA A 414 36.14 -4.84 55.19
C ALA A 414 37.30 -3.87 55.49
N VAL A 415 37.58 -3.61 56.77
CA VAL A 415 38.91 -3.09 57.21
C VAL A 415 39.43 -3.89 58.41
N THR A 416 40.08 -5.01 58.13
CA THR A 416 40.79 -5.82 59.15
C THR A 416 41.93 -4.99 59.75
N GLY A 417 41.95 -4.85 61.07
CA GLY A 417 42.92 -4.01 61.79
C GLY A 417 42.35 -2.72 62.40
N LYS A 418 41.05 -2.43 62.26
CA LYS A 418 40.36 -1.32 62.96
C LYS A 418 39.25 -1.76 63.93
N GLY A 419 39.26 -3.01 64.40
CA GLY A 419 38.54 -3.44 65.60
C GLY A 419 37.01 -3.24 65.58
N LEU A 420 36.36 -3.46 64.43
CA LEU A 420 34.93 -3.16 64.24
C LEU A 420 34.11 -4.27 63.54
N SER A 421 34.69 -5.43 63.18
CA SER A 421 33.95 -6.45 62.39
C SER A 421 34.23 -7.93 62.69
N THR A 422 34.87 -8.29 63.80
CA THR A 422 34.92 -9.68 64.30
C THR A 422 34.82 -9.69 65.82
N GLU A 423 33.92 -10.52 66.38
CA GLU A 423 33.70 -10.61 67.83
C GLU A 423 34.83 -11.37 68.54
N ASP A 424 35.44 -10.75 69.55
CA ASP A 424 36.50 -11.35 70.39
C ASP A 424 35.94 -12.13 71.61
N PHE A 425 34.65 -12.50 71.60
CA PHE A 425 33.98 -13.12 72.76
C PHE A 425 33.76 -14.63 72.60
N THR A 426 34.20 -15.40 73.60
CA THR A 426 33.81 -16.81 73.75
C THR A 426 32.30 -16.95 73.98
N PRO A 427 31.65 -18.09 73.65
CA PRO A 427 30.19 -18.24 73.73
C PRO A 427 29.56 -17.84 75.08
N GLU A 428 30.27 -18.04 76.20
CA GLU A 428 29.79 -17.68 77.54
C GLU A 428 29.97 -16.19 77.87
N HIS A 429 30.95 -15.51 77.25
CA HIS A 429 31.05 -14.05 77.31
C HIS A 429 30.10 -13.38 76.31
N LYS A 430 29.90 -13.99 75.15
CA LYS A 430 28.89 -13.59 74.17
C LYS A 430 27.49 -13.67 74.79
N ASN A 431 27.11 -14.78 75.41
CA ASN A 431 25.82 -14.89 76.11
C ASN A 431 25.64 -13.86 77.25
N LYS A 432 26.72 -13.44 77.93
CA LYS A 432 26.66 -12.38 78.96
C LYS A 432 26.58 -10.97 78.37
N LEU A 433 27.17 -10.74 77.19
CA LEU A 433 27.10 -9.47 76.45
C LEU A 433 25.76 -9.31 75.74
N ASP A 434 25.31 -10.37 75.04
CA ASP A 434 24.04 -10.44 74.34
C ASP A 434 22.88 -10.15 75.33
N ALA A 435 22.96 -10.66 76.57
CA ALA A 435 22.01 -10.39 77.65
C ALA A 435 22.02 -8.93 78.20
N ILE A 436 23.05 -8.14 77.89
CA ILE A 436 23.08 -6.68 78.16
C ILE A 436 22.45 -5.92 76.99
N SER A 437 22.57 -6.41 75.76
CA SER A 437 21.95 -5.82 74.56
C SER A 437 20.52 -6.27 74.27
N SER A 438 20.03 -7.35 74.90
CA SER A 438 18.67 -7.89 74.68
C SER A 438 17.63 -7.39 75.70
N GLY A 439 17.96 -6.39 76.51
CA GLY A 439 17.12 -5.81 77.57
C GLY A 439 15.97 -4.93 77.05
N SER A 440 15.10 -5.47 76.19
CA SER A 440 13.96 -4.73 75.65
C SER A 440 12.92 -4.38 76.71
N LEU A 441 12.62 -3.09 76.85
CA LEU A 441 11.50 -2.54 77.63
C LEU A 441 10.10 -2.82 77.00
N GLY A 442 10.01 -3.65 75.95
CA GLY A 442 8.77 -3.92 75.21
C GLY A 442 8.46 -5.39 74.92
N GLY A 443 9.23 -6.35 75.45
CA GLY A 443 8.95 -7.78 75.29
C GLY A 443 7.78 -8.26 76.17
N SER A 444 6.86 -9.06 75.61
CA SER A 444 5.63 -9.56 76.28
C SER A 444 5.87 -10.65 77.36
N GLY A 445 6.90 -10.48 78.19
CA GLY A 445 7.23 -11.39 79.28
C GLY A 445 8.11 -10.68 80.30
N GLY A 446 7.63 -10.52 81.53
CA GLY A 446 8.37 -9.85 82.60
C GLY A 446 9.62 -10.65 82.99
N GLY A 447 10.79 -10.10 82.72
CA GLY A 447 12.10 -10.69 83.03
C GLY A 447 13.11 -9.62 83.43
N SER A 448 13.94 -9.92 84.42
CA SER A 448 14.88 -8.97 85.05
C SER A 448 16.12 -8.69 84.19
N GLY A 449 16.01 -7.73 83.25
CA GLY A 449 17.14 -7.18 82.49
C GLY A 449 17.60 -5.81 83.00
N TYR A 450 18.84 -5.43 82.70
CA TYR A 450 19.38 -4.09 82.94
C TYR A 450 19.13 -3.19 81.70
N ALA A 451 18.75 -1.93 81.91
CA ALA A 451 18.54 -0.94 80.84
C ALA A 451 19.74 0.02 80.72
N LEU A 452 20.14 0.39 79.50
CA LEU A 452 21.27 1.29 79.29
C LEU A 452 20.91 2.75 79.61
N ALA A 453 21.88 3.49 80.16
CA ALA A 453 21.73 4.93 80.48
C ALA A 453 21.70 5.85 79.23
N SER A 454 21.83 5.27 78.03
CA SER A 454 21.49 5.88 76.73
C SER A 454 20.03 5.61 76.39
N GLU A 455 19.55 4.36 76.45
CA GLU A 455 18.17 3.98 76.16
C GLU A 455 17.17 4.68 77.09
N VAL A 456 17.42 4.67 78.40
CA VAL A 456 16.59 5.41 79.39
C VAL A 456 16.55 6.91 79.07
N ARG A 457 17.61 7.45 78.47
CA ARG A 457 17.75 8.88 78.13
C ARG A 457 17.12 9.22 76.79
N GLU A 458 17.20 8.34 75.80
CA GLU A 458 16.50 8.44 74.52
C GLU A 458 14.99 8.28 74.72
N GLU A 459 14.54 7.35 75.57
CA GLU A 459 13.11 7.15 75.84
C GLU A 459 12.51 8.25 76.74
N LEU A 460 13.32 8.87 77.62
CA LEU A 460 12.92 10.14 78.25
C LEU A 460 12.93 11.31 77.24
N ALA A 461 13.86 11.36 76.29
CA ALA A 461 13.92 12.41 75.27
C ALA A 461 12.76 12.33 74.26
N LYS A 462 12.13 11.16 74.10
CA LYS A 462 10.87 10.97 73.35
C LYS A 462 9.63 11.41 74.12
N LYS A 463 9.70 11.69 75.43
CA LYS A 463 8.54 12.21 76.19
C LYS A 463 8.34 13.70 75.94
N LEU A 464 7.13 14.05 75.49
CA LEU A 464 6.71 15.43 75.28
C LEU A 464 6.80 16.23 76.59
N THR A 465 7.47 17.37 76.52
CA THR A 465 7.67 18.28 77.65
C THR A 465 6.76 19.50 77.52
N VAL A 466 5.97 19.78 78.55
CA VAL A 466 4.98 20.88 78.54
C VAL A 466 5.59 22.24 78.13
N SER A 467 6.83 22.51 78.53
CA SER A 467 7.57 23.72 78.16
C SER A 467 7.91 23.88 76.66
N LYS A 468 7.86 22.81 75.86
CA LYS A 468 8.23 22.82 74.44
C LYS A 468 7.04 23.03 73.50
N ASN A 469 5.81 23.16 74.02
CA ASN A 469 4.66 23.64 73.25
C ASN A 469 4.44 22.88 71.93
N LEU A 470 4.51 21.53 72.00
CA LEU A 470 4.38 20.58 70.88
C LEU A 470 5.41 20.76 69.74
N SER A 471 6.51 21.50 69.97
CA SER A 471 7.63 21.60 69.02
C SER A 471 8.59 20.41 69.08
N ASP A 472 8.49 19.60 70.12
CA ASP A 472 9.24 18.38 70.41
C ASP A 472 8.58 17.09 69.86
N ILE A 473 7.49 17.21 69.10
CA ILE A 473 7.00 16.10 68.25
C ILE A 473 8.01 15.88 67.11
N SER A 474 8.76 14.77 67.20
CA SER A 474 9.81 14.39 66.26
C SER A 474 9.30 14.06 64.86
N ASP A 475 8.23 13.24 64.75
CA ASP A 475 7.53 12.99 63.49
C ASP A 475 6.07 13.43 63.56
N LYS A 476 5.80 14.59 62.95
CA LYS A 476 4.45 15.16 62.81
C LYS A 476 3.58 14.36 61.83
N GLY A 477 4.17 13.58 60.92
CA GLY A 477 3.49 12.69 59.98
C GLY A 477 2.88 11.49 60.68
N SER A 478 3.69 10.68 61.38
CA SER A 478 3.18 9.56 62.18
C SER A 478 2.20 10.03 63.26
N ALA A 479 2.44 11.18 63.90
CA ALA A 479 1.49 11.76 64.85
C ALA A 479 0.12 12.09 64.22
N ARG A 480 0.08 12.56 62.96
CA ARG A 480 -1.17 12.76 62.21
C ARG A 480 -1.86 11.45 61.85
N GLY A 481 -1.10 10.45 61.39
CA GLY A 481 -1.61 9.12 61.05
C GLY A 481 -2.26 8.41 62.24
N ASN A 482 -1.63 8.44 63.42
CA ASN A 482 -2.18 7.85 64.65
C ASN A 482 -3.44 8.55 65.18
N LEU A 483 -3.77 9.73 64.66
CA LEU A 483 -4.96 10.52 65.00
C LEU A 483 -6.01 10.54 63.88
N ASP A 484 -5.72 9.88 62.76
CA ASP A 484 -6.52 9.84 61.54
C ASP A 484 -6.89 11.25 60.98
N VAL A 485 -5.93 12.18 60.98
CA VAL A 485 -6.12 13.58 60.53
C VAL A 485 -5.12 14.03 59.44
N TYR A 486 -5.64 14.59 58.35
CA TYR A 486 -4.84 15.10 57.23
C TYR A 486 -4.21 16.48 57.50
N SER A 487 -2.98 16.71 57.04
CA SER A 487 -2.34 18.04 57.05
C SER A 487 -2.93 18.99 56.01
N LYS A 488 -2.66 20.29 56.16
CA LYS A 488 -2.99 21.33 55.17
C LYS A 488 -2.50 21.00 53.74
N THR A 489 -1.44 20.19 53.58
CA THR A 489 -0.96 19.72 52.27
C THR A 489 -1.71 18.48 51.79
N GLU A 490 -1.87 17.47 52.65
CA GLU A 490 -2.59 16.21 52.32
C GLU A 490 -4.07 16.45 52.03
N THR A 491 -4.71 17.41 52.70
CA THR A 491 -6.10 17.81 52.43
C THR A 491 -6.31 18.22 50.97
N GLY A 492 -5.30 18.83 50.33
CA GLY A 492 -5.38 19.26 48.93
C GLY A 492 -5.07 18.21 47.87
N SER A 493 -4.76 16.98 48.27
CA SER A 493 -4.74 15.80 47.40
C SER A 493 -5.91 14.86 47.63
N THR A 494 -6.52 14.88 48.82
CA THR A 494 -7.56 13.92 49.24
C THR A 494 -8.99 14.50 49.11
N PHE A 495 -9.14 15.81 49.27
CA PHE A 495 -10.40 16.54 49.05
C PHE A 495 -10.20 17.51 47.86
N LEU A 496 -11.29 17.89 47.18
CA LEU A 496 -11.25 18.68 45.93
C LEU A 496 -11.15 20.17 46.27
N LYS A 497 -11.30 21.15 45.35
CA LYS A 497 -11.15 22.60 45.65
C LYS A 497 -12.26 23.55 45.20
N ILE A 498 -12.92 24.35 46.06
CA ILE A 498 -14.11 25.18 45.69
C ILE A 498 -13.85 26.08 44.48
N SER A 499 -12.63 26.59 44.34
CA SER A 499 -12.15 27.34 43.18
C SER A 499 -12.03 26.54 41.85
N ASN A 500 -11.85 25.22 41.89
CA ASN A 500 -11.84 24.29 40.73
C ASN A 500 -13.22 23.71 40.44
N ASN A 501 -14.11 23.84 41.40
CA ASN A 501 -15.53 23.50 41.33
C ASN A 501 -15.85 22.09 40.81
N LEU A 502 -15.01 21.09 41.16
CA LEU A 502 -15.16 19.62 41.03
C LEU A 502 -14.61 18.99 39.74
N LEU A 503 -13.82 19.71 38.92
CA LEU A 503 -13.30 19.21 37.64
C LEU A 503 -12.50 17.90 37.81
N GLU A 504 -11.96 17.73 39.01
CA GLU A 504 -11.19 16.64 39.63
C GLU A 504 -11.95 15.29 39.69
N LEU A 505 -13.27 15.29 39.46
CA LEU A 505 -14.08 14.08 39.35
C LEU A 505 -14.09 13.41 37.98
N VAL A 506 -13.85 14.21 36.95
CA VAL A 506 -14.04 13.87 35.53
C VAL A 506 -12.84 14.25 34.68
N SER A 507 -11.79 14.81 35.28
CA SER A 507 -10.47 14.88 34.68
C SER A 507 -9.84 13.49 34.71
N LEU A 508 -9.17 13.16 33.61
CA LEU A 508 -8.33 11.98 33.49
C LEU A 508 -6.90 12.44 33.78
N THR A 509 -6.18 11.68 34.58
CA THR A 509 -4.75 11.90 34.83
C THR A 509 -3.93 11.64 33.56
N ALA A 510 -2.70 12.15 33.49
CA ALA A 510 -1.85 11.98 32.30
C ALA A 510 -1.68 10.49 31.91
N ASP A 511 -1.55 9.61 32.90
CA ASP A 511 -1.43 8.16 32.70
C ASP A 511 -2.73 7.49 32.24
N GLU A 512 -3.91 8.06 32.60
CA GLU A 512 -5.20 7.57 32.11
C GLU A 512 -5.50 7.96 30.66
N ILE A 513 -4.76 8.94 30.12
CA ILE A 513 -4.85 9.48 28.76
C ILE A 513 -3.78 8.86 27.85
N ASN A 514 -2.61 8.52 28.39
CA ASN A 514 -1.46 8.06 27.61
C ASN A 514 -1.76 6.74 26.87
N GLY A 515 -1.45 6.68 25.58
CA GLY A 515 -1.73 5.53 24.71
C GLY A 515 -3.19 5.36 24.25
N LEU A 516 -4.15 6.15 24.78
CA LEU A 516 -5.51 6.17 24.26
C LEU A 516 -5.64 7.18 23.11
N THR A 517 -6.39 6.82 22.07
CA THR A 517 -6.76 7.78 21.02
C THR A 517 -7.74 8.82 21.57
N PRO A 518 -7.86 10.02 20.97
CA PRO A 518 -8.74 11.08 21.47
C PRO A 518 -10.21 10.63 21.68
N GLU A 519 -10.68 9.69 20.86
CA GLU A 519 -12.03 9.10 20.99
C GLU A 519 -12.14 8.18 22.22
N GLN A 520 -11.12 7.35 22.49
CA GLN A 520 -11.11 6.48 23.68
C GLN A 520 -11.03 7.28 24.99
N VAL A 521 -10.31 8.42 24.98
CA VAL A 521 -10.26 9.36 26.11
C VAL A 521 -11.65 9.96 26.39
N LEU A 522 -12.42 10.30 25.35
CA LEU A 522 -13.78 10.82 25.48
C LEU A 522 -14.75 9.78 26.05
N THR A 523 -14.70 8.53 25.59
CA THR A 523 -15.54 7.43 26.13
C THR A 523 -15.28 7.22 27.62
N LYS A 524 -14.01 7.12 28.03
CA LYS A 524 -13.61 6.88 29.43
C LYS A 524 -14.00 8.02 30.38
N LYS A 525 -14.08 9.25 29.87
CA LYS A 525 -14.58 10.41 30.62
C LYS A 525 -16.10 10.32 30.89
N ALA A 526 -16.88 9.80 29.94
CA ALA A 526 -18.33 9.65 30.07
C ALA A 526 -18.73 8.58 31.12
N GLU A 527 -17.97 7.49 31.25
CA GLU A 527 -18.23 6.42 32.22
C GLU A 527 -18.07 6.88 33.68
N LYS A 528 -16.98 7.60 34.01
CA LYS A 528 -16.80 8.23 35.34
C LYS A 528 -17.98 9.14 35.69
N GLN A 529 -18.48 9.88 34.70
CA GLN A 529 -19.58 10.84 34.87
C GLN A 529 -20.93 10.16 35.18
N THR A 530 -21.14 8.92 34.74
CA THR A 530 -22.33 8.12 35.09
C THR A 530 -22.22 7.53 36.49
N THR A 531 -21.09 6.92 36.84
CA THR A 531 -20.89 6.23 38.13
C THR A 531 -21.21 7.12 39.34
N VAL A 532 -20.70 8.35 39.37
CA VAL A 532 -20.88 9.25 40.52
C VAL A 532 -22.34 9.75 40.62
N ARG A 533 -23.21 9.53 39.61
CA ARG A 533 -24.64 9.89 39.69
C ARG A 533 -25.41 8.90 40.57
N ASN A 534 -24.95 7.65 40.64
CA ASN A 534 -25.62 6.58 41.39
C ASN A 534 -25.24 6.60 42.88
N ASN A 535 -24.08 7.18 43.22
CA ASN A 535 -23.54 7.17 44.60
C ASN A 535 -24.09 8.27 45.52
N MET A 536 -24.95 9.18 45.03
CA MET A 536 -25.49 10.32 45.80
C MET A 536 -26.88 10.09 46.41
N ASP A 537 -27.43 8.88 46.27
CA ASP A 537 -28.66 8.31 46.86
C ASP A 537 -29.56 9.27 47.69
N ALA A 538 -30.38 10.09 47.01
CA ALA A 538 -31.10 11.19 47.62
C ALA A 538 -32.64 11.02 47.59
N GLU A 539 -33.24 10.34 48.59
CA GLU A 539 -34.54 10.75 49.20
C GLU A 539 -35.03 9.97 50.46
N LYS A 540 -35.55 10.74 51.45
CA LYS A 540 -36.74 10.50 52.35
C LYS A 540 -36.71 9.63 53.65
N LYS A 541 -37.28 10.26 54.73
CA LYS A 541 -37.85 9.75 56.05
C LYS A 541 -36.88 9.56 57.24
N GLY A 542 -37.27 9.69 58.52
CA GLY A 542 -38.55 10.04 59.18
C GLY A 542 -38.49 9.95 60.74
N THR A 543 -39.62 10.19 61.45
CA THR A 543 -39.73 10.37 62.93
C THR A 543 -40.85 9.51 63.56
N GLY A 544 -40.91 9.25 64.88
CA GLY A 544 -39.94 9.62 65.95
C GLY A 544 -40.30 9.33 67.43
N ASP A 545 -41.33 8.53 67.72
CA ASP A 545 -42.08 8.43 69.00
C ASP A 545 -41.41 7.78 70.24
N LEU A 546 -40.09 7.93 70.44
CA LEU A 546 -39.33 7.21 71.49
C LEU A 546 -38.54 8.13 72.45
N LYS A 547 -39.22 9.09 73.12
CA LYS A 547 -38.57 9.97 74.11
C LYS A 547 -39.40 10.18 75.38
N LEU A 548 -38.73 10.14 76.53
CA LEU A 548 -39.29 10.43 77.86
C LEU A 548 -39.83 11.87 77.93
N ALA A 549 -40.97 12.06 78.61
CA ALA A 549 -41.65 13.35 78.66
C ALA A 549 -41.25 14.14 79.91
N LYS A 550 -40.75 15.37 79.71
CA LYS A 550 -40.25 16.23 80.79
C LYS A 550 -41.31 16.58 81.86
N ALA A 551 -42.59 16.47 81.51
CA ALA A 551 -43.73 16.66 82.42
C ALA A 551 -44.01 15.45 83.34
N SER A 552 -43.55 14.25 82.99
CA SER A 552 -43.80 13.02 83.74
C SER A 552 -42.98 12.91 85.04
N ASN A 553 -41.96 13.76 85.22
CA ASN A 553 -41.06 13.78 86.38
C ASN A 553 -40.59 12.39 86.86
N LEU A 554 -40.11 11.56 85.91
CA LEU A 554 -39.60 10.20 86.13
C LEU A 554 -40.66 9.16 86.58
N SER A 555 -41.95 9.44 86.41
CA SER A 555 -43.02 8.44 86.57
C SER A 555 -43.19 7.52 85.35
N ASP A 556 -42.68 7.95 84.19
CA ASP A 556 -42.56 7.16 82.96
C ASP A 556 -41.32 6.23 82.94
N LEU A 557 -40.60 6.15 84.06
CA LEU A 557 -39.48 5.23 84.27
C LEU A 557 -39.99 3.87 84.79
N GLN A 558 -39.99 2.83 83.94
CA GLN A 558 -40.58 1.52 84.26
C GLN A 558 -39.76 0.66 85.25
N ASP A 559 -38.44 0.87 85.38
CA ASP A 559 -37.61 0.18 86.38
C ASP A 559 -36.78 1.20 87.20
N LYS A 560 -37.15 1.35 88.46
CA LYS A 560 -36.49 2.26 89.42
C LYS A 560 -35.30 1.60 90.13
N THR A 561 -35.24 0.27 90.17
CA THR A 561 -34.18 -0.49 90.85
C THR A 561 -32.92 -0.56 89.98
N ALA A 562 -33.09 -0.80 88.67
CA ALA A 562 -32.00 -0.65 87.71
C ALA A 562 -31.47 0.79 87.64
N ALA A 563 -32.37 1.79 87.71
CA ALA A 563 -31.98 3.20 87.70
C ALA A 563 -31.16 3.61 88.94
N LEU A 564 -31.48 3.10 90.13
CA LEU A 564 -30.69 3.31 91.36
C LEU A 564 -29.31 2.62 91.29
N THR A 565 -29.26 1.41 90.72
CA THR A 565 -28.01 0.66 90.51
C THR A 565 -27.07 1.42 89.58
N ASN A 566 -27.60 2.02 88.51
CA ASN A 566 -26.83 2.79 87.53
C ASN A 566 -26.31 4.17 88.05
N ILE A 567 -26.69 4.59 89.26
CA ILE A 567 -26.18 5.82 89.90
C ILE A 567 -25.37 5.55 91.19
N GLY A 568 -25.12 4.29 91.55
CA GLY A 568 -24.06 3.89 92.49
C GLY A 568 -24.27 4.24 93.98
N VAL A 569 -25.48 4.03 94.52
CA VAL A 569 -25.79 4.33 95.94
C VAL A 569 -26.19 3.05 96.70
N TYR A 570 -25.47 2.74 97.79
CA TYR A 570 -25.74 1.60 98.67
C TYR A 570 -26.74 1.92 99.80
N SER A 571 -27.37 0.88 100.34
CA SER A 571 -28.40 0.99 101.38
C SER A 571 -27.82 0.96 102.81
N LYS A 572 -28.62 1.46 103.76
CA LYS A 572 -28.20 1.59 105.18
C LYS A 572 -27.86 0.25 105.84
N THR A 573 -28.47 -0.84 105.39
CA THR A 573 -28.28 -2.20 105.92
C THR A 573 -26.93 -2.83 105.54
N GLU A 574 -26.33 -2.39 104.43
CA GLU A 574 -25.07 -2.97 103.91
C GLU A 574 -23.84 -2.49 104.70
N MET A 575 -23.88 -1.30 105.29
CA MET A 575 -22.77 -0.73 106.08
C MET A 575 -22.56 -1.42 107.44
N ASP A 576 -23.65 -1.74 108.16
CA ASP A 576 -23.57 -2.24 109.55
C ASP A 576 -22.97 -3.66 109.64
N THR A 577 -22.91 -4.40 108.53
CA THR A 577 -22.33 -5.76 108.48
C THR A 577 -20.79 -5.75 108.45
N LEU A 578 -20.16 -4.63 108.08
CA LEU A 578 -18.71 -4.57 107.78
C LEU A 578 -17.79 -4.26 108.98
N LEU A 579 -18.33 -3.96 110.18
CA LEU A 579 -17.54 -3.44 111.32
C LEU A 579 -17.42 -4.35 112.56
N ALA A 580 -17.92 -5.59 112.53
CA ALA A 580 -17.89 -6.46 113.72
C ALA A 580 -16.55 -7.20 113.94
N GLY A 581 -15.96 -7.09 115.14
CA GLY A 581 -15.10 -8.15 115.71
C GLY A 581 -13.58 -7.93 115.83
N LYS A 582 -13.04 -6.70 115.94
CA LYS A 582 -11.57 -6.47 116.00
C LYS A 582 -11.06 -5.65 117.19
N LEU A 583 -10.99 -6.26 118.39
CA LEU A 583 -9.95 -6.11 119.45
C LEU A 583 -10.43 -6.68 120.81
N PRO A 584 -9.54 -7.34 121.59
CA PRO A 584 -9.43 -6.98 123.01
C PRO A 584 -7.99 -6.98 123.57
N THR A 585 -7.86 -6.39 124.77
CA THR A 585 -6.63 -6.13 125.54
C THR A 585 -6.45 -7.12 126.70
N SER A 586 -5.20 -7.47 127.08
CA SER A 586 -4.70 -7.59 128.49
C SER A 586 -3.41 -8.44 128.67
N ALA A 587 -2.73 -8.21 129.81
CA ALA A 587 -1.70 -9.01 130.49
C ALA A 587 -0.20 -8.86 130.10
N ALA A 588 0.65 -8.90 131.14
CA ALA A 588 2.11 -8.76 131.11
C ALA A 588 2.79 -9.88 131.94
N TYR A 589 4.09 -10.13 131.75
CA TYR A 589 4.85 -11.12 132.55
C TYR A 589 6.33 -10.72 132.74
N THR A 590 6.98 -11.24 133.81
CA THR A 590 8.19 -10.65 134.43
C THR A 590 9.21 -11.68 134.96
N GLY A 591 10.52 -11.36 134.83
CA GLY A 591 11.63 -11.96 135.62
C GLY A 591 12.42 -13.12 134.98
N VAL A 592 13.66 -13.48 135.38
CA VAL A 592 14.61 -12.93 136.39
C VAL A 592 16.10 -13.19 136.00
N THR A 593 16.95 -12.17 136.25
CA THR A 593 18.42 -12.03 136.52
C THR A 593 19.47 -13.14 136.31
N PHE A 594 20.69 -12.73 135.88
CA PHE A 594 21.89 -13.51 135.54
C PHE A 594 23.04 -13.48 136.61
N THR A 595 23.96 -14.46 136.54
CA THR A 595 25.08 -14.75 137.48
C THR A 595 26.37 -13.89 137.36
N GLN A 596 27.35 -14.07 138.27
CA GLN A 596 28.59 -13.27 138.37
C GLN A 596 29.51 -13.29 137.14
N GLU A 597 29.53 -14.36 136.33
CA GLU A 597 30.28 -14.38 135.06
C GLU A 597 29.66 -13.40 134.04
N HIS A 598 28.32 -13.36 134.00
CA HIS A 598 27.58 -12.38 133.21
C HIS A 598 27.78 -10.95 133.73
N LYS A 599 27.97 -10.77 135.05
CA LYS A 599 28.33 -9.46 135.62
C LYS A 599 29.66 -8.95 135.04
N THR A 600 30.66 -9.83 134.88
CA THR A 600 31.96 -9.44 134.30
C THR A 600 31.83 -9.05 132.83
N LYS A 601 31.07 -9.81 132.02
CA LYS A 601 30.73 -9.44 130.62
C LYS A 601 29.88 -8.15 130.53
N LEU A 602 29.06 -7.86 131.54
CA LEU A 602 28.20 -6.67 131.61
C LEU A 602 28.96 -5.39 132.02
N GLU A 603 29.96 -5.47 132.90
CA GLU A 603 30.78 -4.30 133.26
C GLU A 603 31.58 -3.78 132.05
N SER A 604 32.09 -4.66 131.19
CA SER A 604 32.75 -4.28 129.92
C SER A 604 31.83 -3.61 128.89
N ILE A 605 30.51 -3.62 129.09
CA ILE A 605 29.54 -2.92 128.23
C ILE A 605 29.32 -1.47 128.70
N LYS A 606 29.59 -1.12 129.97
CA LYS A 606 29.17 0.18 130.54
C LYS A 606 29.90 1.42 130.02
N THR A 607 31.03 1.28 129.33
CA THR A 607 31.89 2.41 128.94
C THR A 607 32.04 2.61 127.42
N GLY A 608 31.28 1.88 126.60
CA GLY A 608 31.33 2.01 125.13
C GLY A 608 30.65 3.28 124.60
N ILE A 609 31.43 4.18 123.97
CA ILE A 609 30.97 5.41 123.32
C ILE A 609 31.24 5.32 121.81
N PHE A 610 30.32 5.77 120.96
CA PHE A 610 30.62 6.02 119.54
C PHE A 610 31.56 7.23 119.43
N GLN A 611 32.78 7.03 118.93
CA GLN A 611 33.68 8.12 118.60
C GLN A 611 33.26 8.84 117.30
N SER A 612 33.59 10.12 117.20
CA SER A 612 33.27 10.99 116.06
C SER A 612 34.06 10.60 114.79
N GLU A 613 33.51 10.96 113.64
CA GLU A 613 33.97 10.60 112.29
C GLU A 613 35.49 10.75 112.07
N GLY A 614 36.12 9.76 111.40
CA GLY A 614 37.35 10.02 110.65
C GLY A 614 38.36 8.89 110.40
N ILE A 615 38.47 7.85 111.25
CA ILE A 615 39.59 6.87 111.18
C ILE A 615 39.11 5.41 111.37
N ASN A 616 39.86 4.46 110.80
CA ASN A 616 39.54 3.04 110.62
C ASN A 616 39.69 2.13 111.87
N GLN A 617 38.77 1.15 111.94
CA GLN A 617 38.91 -0.26 112.37
C GLN A 617 38.89 -0.72 113.86
N SER A 618 38.45 -1.99 113.98
CA SER A 618 38.52 -2.99 115.07
C SER A 618 37.27 -3.23 115.93
N GLU A 619 37.10 -4.48 116.39
CA GLU A 619 35.90 -4.99 117.06
C GLU A 619 35.75 -4.46 118.49
N GLY A 620 34.51 -4.13 118.90
CA GLY A 620 34.20 -3.66 120.25
C GLY A 620 32.69 -3.63 120.54
N TYR A 621 32.33 -3.55 121.82
CA TYR A 621 30.94 -3.56 122.28
C TYR A 621 30.35 -2.15 122.45
N VAL A 622 29.11 -1.95 122.02
CA VAL A 622 28.35 -0.69 122.11
C VAL A 622 27.16 -0.86 123.06
N LEU A 623 26.87 0.18 123.86
CA LEU A 623 25.67 0.23 124.70
C LEU A 623 24.38 0.20 123.85
N VAL A 624 23.48 -0.73 124.16
CA VAL A 624 22.15 -0.83 123.51
C VAL A 624 21.37 0.49 123.64
N SER A 625 21.49 1.22 124.75
CA SER A 625 20.86 2.55 124.89
C SER A 625 21.41 3.58 123.90
N ALA A 626 22.71 3.55 123.60
CA ALA A 626 23.33 4.45 122.61
C ALA A 626 22.95 4.05 121.18
N ALA A 627 22.95 2.74 120.88
CA ALA A 627 22.48 2.20 119.60
C ALA A 627 21.00 2.52 119.37
N VAL A 628 20.13 2.25 120.36
CA VAL A 628 18.69 2.56 120.31
C VAL A 628 18.45 4.06 120.22
N THR A 629 19.25 4.92 120.87
CA THR A 629 19.08 6.38 120.74
C THR A 629 19.44 6.89 119.34
N GLN A 630 20.46 6.33 118.68
CA GLN A 630 20.80 6.70 117.30
C GLN A 630 19.86 6.05 116.27
N LEU A 631 19.45 4.80 116.48
CA LEU A 631 18.41 4.14 115.68
C LEU A 631 17.07 4.88 115.81
N ALA A 632 16.63 5.29 117.01
CA ALA A 632 15.39 6.02 117.22
C ALA A 632 15.33 7.36 116.47
N LYS A 633 16.46 8.06 116.26
CA LYS A 633 16.52 9.25 115.41
C LYS A 633 16.25 8.98 113.92
N LYS A 634 16.25 7.71 113.49
CA LYS A 634 16.02 7.27 112.11
C LYS A 634 14.95 6.16 111.98
N ALA A 635 14.44 5.61 113.07
CA ALA A 635 13.53 4.45 113.09
C ALA A 635 12.21 4.74 112.38
N ASN A 636 11.69 5.97 112.53
CA ASN A 636 10.48 6.43 111.86
C ASN A 636 10.62 6.35 110.32
N LEU A 637 11.84 6.52 109.77
CA LEU A 637 12.11 6.40 108.33
C LEU A 637 12.11 4.94 107.83
N LEU A 638 12.33 3.98 108.74
CA LEU A 638 12.36 2.54 108.45
C LEU A 638 10.99 1.86 108.65
N LEU A 639 10.14 2.40 109.53
CA LEU A 639 8.84 1.80 109.88
C LEU A 639 7.66 2.53 109.23
N ASP A 640 7.62 3.87 109.29
CA ASP A 640 6.49 4.67 108.78
C ASP A 640 6.73 5.14 107.33
N GLY A 641 7.96 4.97 106.84
CA GLY A 641 8.44 5.49 105.56
C GLY A 641 8.71 7.00 105.59
N TYR A 642 9.11 7.54 104.44
CA TYR A 642 9.38 8.97 104.30
C TYR A 642 8.09 9.79 104.24
N ASN A 643 8.01 10.89 105.00
CA ASN A 643 6.91 11.86 104.85
C ASN A 643 7.05 12.68 103.55
N GLU A 644 6.01 13.41 103.13
CA GLU A 644 6.02 14.11 101.83
C GLU A 644 7.16 15.14 101.66
N THR A 645 7.54 15.84 102.73
CA THR A 645 8.68 16.77 102.69
C THR A 645 10.00 16.02 102.50
N GLN A 646 10.16 14.87 103.18
CA GLN A 646 11.33 14.01 103.05
C GLN A 646 11.39 13.33 101.68
N LYS A 647 10.27 12.80 101.17
CA LYS A 647 10.16 12.27 99.79
C LYS A 647 10.55 13.33 98.77
N THR A 648 10.09 14.56 98.93
CA THR A 648 10.43 15.68 98.04
C THR A 648 11.93 16.04 98.12
N THR A 649 12.52 16.00 99.31
CA THR A 649 13.98 16.23 99.48
C THR A 649 14.81 15.10 98.88
N ILE A 650 14.41 13.84 99.07
CA ILE A 650 15.03 12.66 98.48
C ILE A 650 14.88 12.68 96.96
N ALA A 651 13.71 13.05 96.45
CA ALA A 651 13.43 13.21 95.04
C ALA A 651 14.37 14.25 94.39
N ASN A 652 14.55 15.41 95.02
CA ASN A 652 15.51 16.42 94.56
C ASN A 652 16.98 15.93 94.64
N ASN A 653 17.39 15.28 95.73
CA ASN A 653 18.77 14.82 95.92
C ASN A 653 19.14 13.65 95.01
N LEU A 654 18.19 12.79 94.64
CA LEU A 654 18.35 11.70 93.68
C LEU A 654 17.98 12.10 92.23
N ASN A 655 17.54 13.35 92.03
CA ASN A 655 17.12 13.92 90.74
C ASN A 655 15.98 13.13 90.04
N ILE A 656 14.99 12.69 90.82
CA ILE A 656 13.79 11.94 90.39
C ILE A 656 12.50 12.74 90.70
N TYR A 657 11.38 12.44 90.02
CA TYR A 657 10.13 13.19 90.20
C TYR A 657 9.12 12.44 91.10
N GLN A 658 8.50 13.18 92.03
CA GLN A 658 7.26 12.77 92.70
C GLN A 658 6.13 12.58 91.67
N LYS A 659 5.19 11.65 91.86
CA LYS A 659 4.11 11.38 90.89
C LYS A 659 3.34 12.66 90.52
N THR A 660 2.84 13.39 91.51
CA THR A 660 2.12 14.66 91.30
C THR A 660 2.97 15.74 90.60
N ALA A 661 4.30 15.70 90.74
CA ALA A 661 5.20 16.62 90.03
C ALA A 661 5.49 16.15 88.58
N ALA A 662 5.47 14.85 88.32
CA ALA A 662 5.53 14.28 86.98
C ALA A 662 4.25 14.55 86.20
N ASP A 663 3.08 14.32 86.81
CA ASP A 663 1.75 14.53 86.20
C ASP A 663 1.50 16.03 85.86
N ASN A 664 2.15 16.96 86.57
CA ASN A 664 2.13 18.40 86.22
C ASN A 664 3.16 18.81 85.14
N LYS A 665 4.12 17.94 84.81
CA LYS A 665 5.27 18.23 83.93
C LYS A 665 5.21 17.51 82.57
N PHE A 666 4.52 16.38 82.52
CA PHE A 666 4.35 15.52 81.35
C PHE A 666 2.85 15.24 81.14
N ALA A 667 2.38 15.21 79.90
CA ALA A 667 0.97 14.98 79.59
C ALA A 667 0.56 13.51 79.86
N ALA A 668 -0.68 13.30 80.30
CA ALA A 668 -1.24 11.97 80.53
C ALA A 668 -1.85 11.40 79.24
N LEU A 669 -1.62 10.10 78.97
CA LEU A 669 -2.10 9.43 77.76
C LEU A 669 -3.64 9.43 77.68
N GLU A 670 -4.30 9.28 78.83
CA GLU A 670 -5.77 9.29 78.98
C GLU A 670 -6.41 10.66 78.68
N SER A 671 -5.66 11.76 78.85
CA SER A 671 -6.11 13.13 78.57
C SER A 671 -5.93 13.58 77.12
N LEU A 672 -5.18 12.83 76.30
CA LEU A 672 -4.86 13.18 74.91
C LEU A 672 -4.39 14.64 74.77
N PHE A 673 -5.08 15.47 73.98
CA PHE A 673 -4.76 16.90 73.82
C PHE A 673 -5.43 17.83 74.84
N GLN A 674 -6.29 17.30 75.71
CA GLN A 674 -7.05 18.12 76.65
C GLN A 674 -6.14 18.74 77.72
N ASP A 675 -5.07 18.06 78.15
CA ASP A 675 -4.04 18.62 79.04
C ASP A 675 -3.38 19.87 78.43
N TYR A 676 -3.06 19.81 77.13
CA TYR A 676 -2.41 20.90 76.40
C TYR A 676 -3.33 22.09 76.16
N ILE A 677 -4.61 21.84 75.82
CA ILE A 677 -5.64 22.90 75.74
C ILE A 677 -5.81 23.55 77.11
N THR A 678 -5.89 22.74 78.17
CA THR A 678 -6.04 23.21 79.57
C THR A 678 -4.82 24.03 80.02
N TRP A 679 -3.61 23.65 79.61
CA TRP A 679 -2.38 24.40 79.88
C TRP A 679 -2.35 25.76 79.14
N LEU A 680 -2.73 25.80 77.86
CA LEU A 680 -2.86 27.07 77.12
C LEU A 680 -3.94 27.98 77.74
N THR A 681 -5.05 27.41 78.22
CA THR A 681 -6.09 28.16 78.93
C THR A 681 -5.63 28.65 80.31
N LYS A 682 -4.81 27.88 81.04
CA LYS A 682 -4.12 28.35 82.26
C LYS A 682 -3.12 29.48 81.99
N GLN A 683 -2.61 29.62 80.76
CA GLN A 683 -1.82 30.77 80.31
C GLN A 683 -2.67 31.94 79.74
N GLY A 684 -3.99 31.91 79.92
CA GLY A 684 -4.88 33.01 79.54
C GLY A 684 -5.35 33.00 78.08
N LYS A 685 -5.19 31.90 77.33
CA LYS A 685 -5.80 31.75 76.00
C LYS A 685 -7.24 31.27 76.10
N SER A 686 -8.13 31.81 75.27
CA SER A 686 -9.48 31.25 75.11
C SER A 686 -9.41 29.85 74.51
N THR A 687 -10.43 29.02 74.73
CA THR A 687 -10.50 27.65 74.20
C THR A 687 -10.37 27.62 72.67
N ALA A 688 -10.96 28.59 71.97
CA ALA A 688 -10.89 28.70 70.51
C ALA A 688 -9.47 29.04 70.01
N GLU A 689 -8.75 29.94 70.70
CA GLU A 689 -7.35 30.25 70.40
C GLU A 689 -6.44 29.07 70.72
N ALA A 690 -6.64 28.39 71.86
CA ALA A 690 -5.86 27.21 72.25
C ALA A 690 -5.99 26.09 71.21
N GLN A 691 -7.22 25.84 70.73
CA GLN A 691 -7.48 24.92 69.63
C GLN A 691 -6.86 25.38 68.30
N LYS A 692 -6.86 26.67 67.98
CA LYS A 692 -6.20 27.20 66.77
C LYS A 692 -4.68 26.98 66.83
N VAL A 693 -4.05 27.32 67.95
CA VAL A 693 -2.61 27.09 68.18
C VAL A 693 -2.26 25.61 68.07
N LEU A 694 -3.08 24.71 68.61
CA LEU A 694 -2.92 23.25 68.45
C LEU A 694 -3.00 22.84 66.97
N ARG A 695 -4.00 23.30 66.21
CA ARG A 695 -4.14 23.00 64.78
C ARG A 695 -2.94 23.48 63.95
N ASP A 696 -2.47 24.70 64.19
CA ASP A 696 -1.31 25.25 63.48
C ASP A 696 0.00 24.52 63.86
N LYS A 697 0.16 24.05 65.11
CA LYS A 697 1.31 23.22 65.52
C LYS A 697 1.32 21.84 64.85
N LEU A 698 0.15 21.23 64.69
CA LEU A 698 -0.04 19.95 63.98
C LEU A 698 -0.13 20.12 62.45
N ASN A 699 -0.16 21.36 61.95
CA ASN A 699 -0.35 21.72 60.55
C ASN A 699 -1.61 21.11 59.90
N VAL A 700 -2.73 21.12 60.63
CA VAL A 700 -4.04 20.65 60.14
C VAL A 700 -4.99 21.83 59.86
N PRO A 701 -5.86 21.76 58.84
CA PRO A 701 -6.78 22.85 58.51
C PRO A 701 -7.90 22.99 59.56
N GLY A 702 -8.42 24.22 59.70
CA GLY A 702 -9.69 24.47 60.38
C GLY A 702 -10.89 24.07 59.53
N LYS A 703 -12.09 24.03 60.14
CA LYS A 703 -13.34 23.75 59.43
C LYS A 703 -13.59 24.73 58.27
N GLU A 704 -13.32 26.01 58.51
CA GLU A 704 -13.45 27.11 57.54
C GLU A 704 -12.40 27.02 56.42
N ASP A 705 -11.15 26.68 56.75
CA ASP A 705 -10.09 26.44 55.74
C ASP A 705 -10.52 25.38 54.72
N ILE A 706 -11.25 24.34 55.16
CA ILE A 706 -11.84 23.31 54.31
C ILE A 706 -13.00 23.88 53.48
N THR A 707 -13.99 24.53 54.11
CA THR A 707 -15.21 24.97 53.38
C THR A 707 -15.01 26.11 52.40
N ASP A 708 -13.91 26.85 52.45
CA ASP A 708 -13.70 28.01 51.56
C ASP A 708 -12.76 27.67 50.40
N ASN A 709 -11.91 26.65 50.58
CA ASN A 709 -10.91 26.26 49.60
C ASN A 709 -11.14 24.85 49.03
N TYR A 710 -12.03 24.02 49.61
CA TYR A 710 -12.14 22.58 49.32
C TYR A 710 -13.55 22.03 48.99
N LEU A 711 -13.62 21.18 47.96
CA LEU A 711 -14.79 20.52 47.39
C LEU A 711 -14.87 19.03 47.65
N ARG A 712 -15.92 18.41 47.11
CA ARG A 712 -16.41 17.10 47.49
C ARG A 712 -16.53 16.17 46.28
N LYS A 713 -16.00 14.93 46.34
CA LYS A 713 -15.90 14.00 45.18
C LYS A 713 -17.26 13.43 44.71
N ASP A 714 -18.36 13.97 45.16
CA ASP A 714 -19.71 13.57 44.77
C ASP A 714 -20.37 14.56 43.78
N SER A 715 -20.22 15.87 43.94
CA SER A 715 -21.08 16.85 43.27
C SER A 715 -20.89 17.03 41.73
N LYS A 716 -19.90 16.40 41.07
CA LYS A 716 -19.64 16.44 39.60
C LYS A 716 -19.92 17.76 38.86
N LEU A 717 -19.02 18.71 39.03
CA LEU A 717 -19.03 20.02 38.38
C LEU A 717 -20.25 20.93 38.63
N SER A 718 -21.17 20.57 39.53
CA SER A 718 -22.38 21.36 39.76
C SER A 718 -22.18 22.65 40.54
N ASP A 719 -21.15 22.74 41.39
CA ASP A 719 -20.81 23.99 42.09
C ASP A 719 -19.85 24.88 41.26
N LEU A 720 -19.66 24.61 39.95
CA LEU A 720 -18.81 25.39 39.00
C LEU A 720 -19.36 26.74 38.58
N VAL A 721 -19.24 27.68 39.52
CA VAL A 721 -19.49 29.11 39.31
C VAL A 721 -18.27 29.79 38.68
N MET A 722 -18.19 29.74 37.33
CA MET A 722 -17.28 30.62 36.58
C MET A 722 -17.96 31.95 36.24
N ALA A 723 -17.25 33.06 36.49
CA ALA A 723 -17.83 34.40 36.45
C ALA A 723 -18.24 34.92 35.05
N ASN A 724 -17.60 34.47 33.96
CA ASN A 724 -17.85 34.99 32.61
C ASN A 724 -17.42 34.01 31.49
N ALA A 725 -17.75 34.37 30.24
CA ALA A 725 -17.45 33.57 29.05
C ALA A 725 -15.94 33.43 28.76
N ASP A 726 -15.11 34.42 29.12
CA ASP A 726 -13.66 34.36 28.90
C ASP A 726 -12.98 33.38 29.86
N ALA A 727 -13.42 33.33 31.11
CA ALA A 727 -13.01 32.31 32.07
C ALA A 727 -13.40 30.90 31.58
N GLN A 728 -14.59 30.76 30.96
CA GLN A 728 -15.01 29.51 30.33
C GLN A 728 -14.15 29.14 29.11
N LYS A 729 -13.81 30.10 28.22
CA LYS A 729 -12.89 29.88 27.09
C LYS A 729 -11.50 29.44 27.56
N LEU A 730 -10.94 30.12 28.56
CA LEU A 730 -9.62 29.80 29.12
C LEU A 730 -9.60 28.44 29.82
N ALA A 731 -10.66 28.09 30.55
CA ALA A 731 -10.83 26.76 31.12
C ALA A 731 -10.90 25.67 30.04
N CYS A 732 -11.66 25.89 28.96
CA CYS A 732 -11.72 24.98 27.82
C CYS A 732 -10.34 24.78 27.19
N GLN A 733 -9.60 25.85 26.90
CA GLN A 733 -8.22 25.79 26.37
C GLN A 733 -7.28 24.98 27.27
N LYS A 734 -7.26 25.25 28.59
CA LYS A 734 -6.40 24.51 29.53
C LYS A 734 -6.77 23.02 29.70
N LEU A 735 -8.01 22.66 29.40
CA LEU A 735 -8.50 21.29 29.42
C LEU A 735 -8.36 20.56 28.07
N ASN A 736 -7.72 21.19 27.07
CA ASN A 736 -7.66 20.72 25.68
C ASN A 736 -9.06 20.42 25.10
N ALA A 737 -10.07 21.18 25.53
CA ALA A 737 -11.44 21.08 25.08
C ALA A 737 -11.79 22.24 24.13
N ALA A 738 -12.51 21.93 23.05
CA ALA A 738 -13.08 22.94 22.18
C ALA A 738 -14.13 23.78 22.92
N PHE A 739 -14.06 25.11 22.78
CA PHE A 739 -15.15 25.98 23.23
C PHE A 739 -16.33 25.83 22.27
N ALA A 740 -17.44 25.27 22.73
CA ALA A 740 -18.54 24.82 21.87
C ALA A 740 -19.10 25.88 20.90
N PRO A 741 -19.24 27.18 21.28
CA PRO A 741 -19.65 28.24 20.35
C PRO A 741 -18.67 28.55 19.19
N ASP A 742 -17.39 28.18 19.28
CA ASP A 742 -16.39 28.49 18.24
C ASP A 742 -16.35 27.44 17.12
N TYR A 743 -17.17 26.37 17.18
CA TYR A 743 -17.29 25.36 16.12
C TYR A 743 -18.45 25.67 15.17
N GLN A 744 -18.20 25.58 13.86
CA GLN A 744 -19.25 25.63 12.86
C GLN A 744 -20.15 24.39 12.99
N THR A 745 -21.45 24.61 13.18
CA THR A 745 -22.44 23.52 13.21
C THR A 745 -22.45 22.75 11.89
N LYS A 746 -22.60 21.42 11.98
CA LYS A 746 -22.63 20.54 10.80
C LYS A 746 -23.68 21.03 9.80
N LEU A 747 -23.23 21.44 8.61
CA LEU A 747 -24.13 21.87 7.54
C LEU A 747 -25.10 20.73 7.19
N GLY A 748 -26.39 21.06 7.09
CA GLY A 748 -27.41 20.12 6.63
C GLY A 748 -27.15 19.71 5.19
N ASP A 749 -27.25 18.41 4.91
CA ASP A 749 -27.12 17.82 3.58
C ASP A 749 -28.37 16.99 3.29
N SER A 750 -29.08 17.31 2.21
CA SER A 750 -30.30 16.61 1.83
C SER A 750 -30.05 15.23 1.22
N GLY A 751 -28.81 14.95 0.81
CA GLY A 751 -28.52 13.90 -0.18
C GLY A 751 -29.08 14.24 -1.56
N TRP A 752 -28.85 13.35 -2.54
CA TRP A 752 -29.46 13.48 -3.86
C TRP A 752 -30.91 12.99 -3.81
N LEU A 753 -31.84 13.90 -4.09
CA LEU A 753 -33.27 13.64 -4.23
C LEU A 753 -33.64 13.69 -5.71
N GLN A 754 -34.62 12.89 -6.12
CA GLN A 754 -35.27 13.09 -7.42
C GLN A 754 -36.10 14.38 -7.36
N MET A 755 -36.12 15.15 -8.45
CA MET A 755 -37.03 16.29 -8.60
C MET A 755 -38.49 15.81 -8.58
N SER A 756 -39.42 16.67 -8.14
CA SER A 756 -40.84 16.36 -8.14
C SER A 756 -41.47 16.60 -9.52
N ASN A 757 -42.34 15.69 -9.96
CA ASN A 757 -43.26 15.94 -11.08
C ASN A 757 -44.25 17.07 -10.70
N SER A 758 -44.65 17.92 -11.67
CA SER A 758 -45.77 18.86 -11.47
C SER A 758 -47.14 18.20 -11.66
N GLY A 759 -47.16 17.03 -12.31
CA GLY A 759 -48.36 16.30 -12.68
C GLY A 759 -48.02 15.10 -13.58
N ASN A 760 -49.05 14.52 -14.20
CA ASN A 760 -48.89 13.32 -15.03
C ASN A 760 -48.22 13.59 -16.40
N GLY A 761 -48.04 14.85 -16.81
CA GLY A 761 -47.35 15.22 -18.05
C GLY A 761 -45.83 15.29 -17.93
N THR A 762 -45.30 15.48 -16.71
CA THR A 762 -43.85 15.55 -16.43
C THR A 762 -43.20 14.19 -16.17
N ASP A 763 -41.91 14.09 -16.51
CA ASP A 763 -41.05 12.95 -16.18
C ASP A 763 -39.71 13.45 -15.61
N THR A 764 -39.56 13.32 -14.30
CA THR A 764 -38.37 13.70 -13.53
C THR A 764 -37.47 12.53 -13.17
N SER A 765 -37.71 11.32 -13.70
CA SER A 765 -37.01 10.08 -13.32
C SER A 765 -35.47 10.14 -13.47
N LYS A 766 -34.96 11.10 -14.26
CA LYS A 766 -33.53 11.32 -14.52
C LYS A 766 -33.03 12.71 -14.12
N LEU A 767 -33.79 13.48 -13.33
CA LEU A 767 -33.41 14.82 -12.87
C LEU A 767 -33.33 14.86 -11.34
N PHE A 768 -32.17 15.22 -10.81
CA PHE A 768 -31.86 15.14 -9.38
C PHE A 768 -31.42 16.50 -8.81
N ILE A 769 -31.64 16.67 -7.51
CA ILE A 769 -31.35 17.88 -6.75
C ILE A 769 -30.74 17.56 -5.39
N ARG A 770 -29.80 18.39 -4.91
CA ARG A 770 -29.18 18.28 -3.59
C ARG A 770 -28.88 19.65 -3.01
N GLN A 771 -29.11 19.82 -1.71
CA GLN A 771 -28.74 20.99 -0.93
C GLN A 771 -27.68 20.62 0.11
N ILE A 772 -26.60 21.40 0.18
CA ILE A 772 -25.57 21.33 1.24
C ILE A 772 -25.42 22.73 1.84
N GLY A 773 -25.91 22.90 3.07
CA GLY A 773 -26.03 24.23 3.68
C GLY A 773 -26.90 25.14 2.82
N ASN A 774 -26.33 26.24 2.33
CA ASN A 774 -27.02 27.22 1.48
C ASN A 774 -26.81 26.98 -0.02
N VAL A 775 -26.05 25.96 -0.42
CA VAL A 775 -25.76 25.65 -1.84
C VAL A 775 -26.73 24.60 -2.35
N VAL A 776 -27.41 24.85 -3.47
CA VAL A 776 -28.26 23.87 -4.15
C VAL A 776 -27.72 23.59 -5.55
N CYS A 777 -27.66 22.31 -5.91
CA CYS A 777 -27.30 21.84 -7.26
C CYS A 777 -28.43 20.98 -7.83
N ILE A 778 -28.83 21.24 -9.07
CA ILE A 778 -29.74 20.43 -9.88
C ILE A 778 -28.94 19.92 -11.07
N GLN A 779 -29.04 18.62 -11.37
CA GLN A 779 -28.41 18.01 -12.53
C GLN A 779 -29.21 16.80 -13.05
N GLY A 780 -29.15 16.57 -14.36
CA GLY A 780 -29.72 15.37 -14.98
C GLY A 780 -30.37 15.66 -16.33
N ILE A 781 -31.23 14.75 -16.78
CA ILE A 781 -31.86 14.78 -18.11
C ILE A 781 -33.37 14.95 -17.96
N ILE A 782 -33.96 15.79 -18.80
CA ILE A 782 -35.41 15.84 -19.04
C ILE A 782 -35.72 15.53 -20.51
N ASN A 783 -36.98 15.25 -20.82
CA ASN A 783 -37.50 15.30 -22.19
C ASN A 783 -38.37 16.55 -22.37
N THR A 784 -38.10 17.37 -23.38
CA THR A 784 -38.82 18.66 -23.56
C THR A 784 -40.31 18.54 -23.88
N ALA A 785 -40.80 17.38 -24.35
CA ALA A 785 -42.23 17.11 -24.50
C ALA A 785 -42.92 16.70 -23.18
N LYS A 786 -42.16 16.28 -22.16
CA LYS A 786 -42.69 15.86 -20.84
C LYS A 786 -42.84 17.07 -19.92
N ARG A 787 -43.89 17.84 -20.15
CA ARG A 787 -44.20 19.09 -19.44
C ARG A 787 -45.71 19.24 -19.21
N ASP A 788 -46.08 19.90 -18.12
CA ASP A 788 -47.45 20.37 -17.90
C ASP A 788 -47.58 21.80 -18.44
N GLY A 789 -48.36 21.99 -19.50
CA GLY A 789 -48.55 23.27 -20.20
C GLY A 789 -47.93 23.28 -21.61
N ASN A 790 -47.87 24.46 -22.23
CA ASN A 790 -47.38 24.64 -23.60
C ASN A 790 -45.85 24.83 -23.66
N ASN A 791 -45.31 25.08 -24.85
CA ASN A 791 -43.87 25.34 -25.07
C ASN A 791 -43.41 26.75 -24.66
N TRP A 792 -44.27 27.55 -24.02
CA TRP A 792 -44.04 28.96 -23.69
C TRP A 792 -44.35 29.23 -22.19
N GLY A 793 -43.67 28.48 -21.31
CA GLY A 793 -43.80 28.59 -19.85
C GLY A 793 -44.38 27.36 -19.15
N GLY A 794 -44.56 26.23 -19.86
CA GLY A 794 -44.96 24.96 -19.24
C GLY A 794 -43.93 24.44 -18.23
N THR A 795 -44.39 23.73 -17.19
CA THR A 795 -43.51 23.22 -16.13
C THR A 795 -42.94 21.85 -16.51
N VAL A 796 -41.62 21.66 -16.38
CA VAL A 796 -40.95 20.37 -16.64
C VAL A 796 -40.58 19.62 -15.35
N ALA A 797 -40.41 20.33 -14.24
CA ALA A 797 -40.06 19.76 -12.93
C ALA A 797 -40.35 20.76 -11.78
N VAL A 798 -40.44 20.26 -10.55
CA VAL A 798 -40.66 21.04 -9.32
C VAL A 798 -39.62 20.69 -8.25
N ILE A 799 -39.06 21.72 -7.60
CA ILE A 799 -38.11 21.62 -6.50
C ILE A 799 -38.81 21.04 -5.25
N PRO A 800 -38.40 19.86 -4.74
CA PRO A 800 -39.01 19.20 -3.58
C PRO A 800 -39.05 20.11 -2.35
N ASN A 801 -40.09 19.98 -1.51
CA ASN A 801 -40.31 20.86 -0.35
C ASN A 801 -39.16 20.87 0.67
N LEU A 802 -38.38 19.79 0.74
CA LEU A 802 -37.21 19.67 1.62
C LEU A 802 -36.02 20.54 1.18
N ILE A 803 -36.04 21.05 -0.06
CA ILE A 803 -35.02 21.94 -0.63
C ILE A 803 -35.58 23.36 -0.69
N SER A 804 -34.75 24.36 -0.36
CA SER A 804 -35.13 25.77 -0.49
C SER A 804 -35.11 26.23 -1.96
N PRO A 805 -36.12 27.00 -2.42
CA PRO A 805 -36.13 27.58 -3.77
C PRO A 805 -35.03 28.64 -3.92
N PRO A 806 -34.61 28.99 -5.16
CA PRO A 806 -33.61 30.02 -5.37
C PRO A 806 -34.16 31.40 -5.04
N ARG A 807 -33.39 32.21 -4.30
CA ARG A 807 -33.78 33.59 -3.95
C ARG A 807 -33.92 34.52 -5.17
N TYR A 808 -33.13 34.27 -6.21
CA TYR A 808 -33.10 35.05 -7.46
C TYR A 808 -33.36 34.13 -8.66
N ALA A 809 -33.90 34.70 -9.75
CA ALA A 809 -34.24 33.91 -10.93
C ALA A 809 -32.98 33.39 -11.67
N LEU A 810 -33.10 32.19 -12.23
CA LEU A 810 -32.05 31.48 -12.95
C LEU A 810 -32.55 31.10 -14.35
N ARG A 811 -31.67 31.14 -15.35
CA ARG A 811 -31.95 30.64 -16.70
C ARG A 811 -30.75 29.87 -17.24
N VAL A 812 -31.01 28.72 -17.87
CA VAL A 812 -30.08 28.06 -18.79
C VAL A 812 -30.75 27.93 -20.16
N SER A 813 -29.99 28.11 -21.23
CA SER A 813 -30.51 28.11 -22.60
C SER A 813 -29.62 27.27 -23.50
N TYR A 814 -30.25 26.41 -24.31
CA TYR A 814 -29.61 25.59 -25.32
C TYR A 814 -30.15 25.98 -26.70
N MET A 815 -29.27 26.04 -27.68
CA MET A 815 -29.57 26.52 -29.03
C MET A 815 -28.63 25.86 -30.03
N ASN A 816 -29.19 25.40 -31.15
CA ASN A 816 -28.42 25.00 -32.32
C ASN A 816 -28.43 26.17 -33.29
N TYR A 817 -27.24 26.65 -33.64
CA TYR A 817 -27.06 27.73 -34.60
C TYR A 817 -27.08 27.17 -36.03
N SER A 818 -27.86 27.81 -36.90
CA SER A 818 -27.92 27.62 -38.34
C SER A 818 -27.56 28.94 -39.03
N ASP A 819 -26.97 28.87 -40.22
CA ASP A 819 -26.57 30.06 -40.99
C ASP A 819 -27.78 30.94 -41.35
N ASP A 820 -28.97 30.33 -41.54
CA ASP A 820 -30.23 31.06 -41.58
C ASP A 820 -30.87 31.15 -40.19
N LYS A 821 -30.86 32.38 -39.66
CA LYS A 821 -31.43 32.78 -38.37
C LYS A 821 -32.90 32.37 -38.17
N LYS A 822 -33.65 32.10 -39.25
CA LYS A 822 -35.04 31.63 -39.21
C LYS A 822 -35.17 30.18 -38.72
N TYR A 823 -34.13 29.37 -38.88
CA TYR A 823 -34.08 27.94 -38.48
C TYR A 823 -33.28 27.69 -37.20
N ASN A 824 -32.91 28.76 -36.48
CA ASN A 824 -32.33 28.64 -35.15
C ASN A 824 -33.36 28.06 -34.18
N ASN A 825 -33.09 26.85 -33.71
CA ASN A 825 -33.94 26.12 -32.78
C ASN A 825 -33.31 26.18 -31.38
N GLY A 826 -34.12 26.17 -30.33
CA GLY A 826 -33.61 26.22 -28.96
C GLY A 826 -34.66 26.06 -27.87
N ALA A 827 -34.18 25.77 -26.67
CA ALA A 827 -34.96 25.67 -25.44
C ALA A 827 -34.28 26.48 -24.32
N SER A 828 -35.06 27.28 -23.59
CA SER A 828 -34.63 27.97 -22.37
C SER A 828 -35.41 27.44 -21.18
N PHE A 829 -34.68 27.07 -20.13
CA PHE A 829 -35.24 26.63 -18.86
C PHE A 829 -35.06 27.73 -17.83
N ILE A 830 -36.12 28.05 -17.09
CA ILE A 830 -36.14 29.15 -16.12
C ILE A 830 -36.66 28.65 -14.78
N ILE A 831 -35.99 29.04 -13.71
CA ILE A 831 -36.52 28.97 -12.34
C ILE A 831 -36.69 30.40 -11.87
N GLN A 832 -37.93 30.82 -11.61
CA GLN A 832 -38.19 32.18 -11.12
C GLN A 832 -37.74 32.32 -9.65
N GLY A 833 -37.35 33.54 -9.24
CA GLY A 833 -36.97 33.81 -7.85
C GLY A 833 -38.13 33.48 -6.88
N ASN A 834 -37.81 32.77 -5.81
CA ASN A 834 -38.74 32.18 -4.83
C ASN A 834 -39.75 31.16 -5.41
N SER A 835 -39.61 30.74 -6.68
CA SER A 835 -40.43 29.69 -7.28
C SER A 835 -39.78 28.32 -7.13
N ARG A 836 -40.63 27.29 -7.07
CA ARG A 836 -40.21 25.88 -7.11
C ARG A 836 -40.28 25.27 -8.51
N GLN A 837 -40.87 25.96 -9.50
CA GLN A 837 -41.10 25.40 -10.84
C GLN A 837 -39.93 25.67 -11.79
N ILE A 838 -39.50 24.63 -12.51
CA ILE A 838 -38.65 24.78 -13.70
C ILE A 838 -39.57 24.88 -14.91
N GLN A 839 -39.55 26.02 -15.60
CA GLN A 839 -40.39 26.32 -16.76
C GLN A 839 -39.58 26.24 -18.07
N ILE A 840 -40.17 25.71 -19.15
CA ILE A 840 -39.56 25.64 -20.48
C ILE A 840 -40.15 26.67 -21.46
N TYR A 841 -39.27 27.34 -22.20
CA TYR A 841 -39.58 28.17 -23.37
C TYR A 841 -38.81 27.61 -24.57
N GLU A 842 -39.49 26.88 -25.46
CA GLU A 842 -38.86 26.25 -26.62
C GLU A 842 -39.49 26.63 -27.96
N ARG A 843 -38.63 26.66 -28.99
CA ARG A 843 -39.02 26.81 -30.39
C ARG A 843 -38.30 25.73 -31.19
N SER A 844 -39.08 24.78 -31.71
CA SER A 844 -38.61 23.66 -32.52
C SER A 844 -37.62 22.75 -31.78
N TRP A 845 -37.73 22.64 -30.46
CA TRP A 845 -36.89 21.76 -29.62
C TRP A 845 -37.75 20.73 -28.88
N TYR A 846 -38.81 20.27 -29.53
CA TYR A 846 -39.84 19.41 -28.96
C TYR A 846 -39.44 17.93 -28.97
N ASN A 847 -39.78 17.20 -27.89
CA ASN A 847 -39.49 15.78 -27.68
C ASN A 847 -37.99 15.43 -27.75
N VAL A 848 -37.12 16.34 -27.29
CA VAL A 848 -35.67 16.14 -27.23
C VAL A 848 -35.26 15.85 -25.78
N ASN A 849 -34.45 14.82 -25.57
CA ASN A 849 -33.80 14.59 -24.28
C ASN A 849 -32.66 15.59 -24.13
N THR A 850 -32.75 16.49 -23.15
CA THR A 850 -31.79 17.58 -22.92
C THR A 850 -31.29 17.55 -21.49
N GLU A 851 -29.98 17.68 -21.30
CA GLU A 851 -29.35 17.81 -19.98
C GLU A 851 -29.66 19.20 -19.38
N ILE A 852 -29.92 19.27 -18.08
CA ILE A 852 -30.16 20.53 -17.36
C ILE A 852 -29.26 20.55 -16.13
N HIS A 853 -28.56 21.67 -15.96
CA HIS A 853 -27.76 21.97 -14.78
C HIS A 853 -28.12 23.35 -14.24
N PHE A 854 -28.39 23.43 -12.94
CA PHE A 854 -28.53 24.69 -12.21
C PHE A 854 -27.75 24.61 -10.91
N THR A 855 -27.09 25.70 -10.53
CA THR A 855 -26.48 25.87 -9.21
C THR A 855 -26.89 27.22 -8.66
N TYR A 856 -27.31 27.27 -7.39
CA TYR A 856 -27.76 28.50 -6.76
C TYR A 856 -27.53 28.50 -5.25
N MET A 857 -27.63 29.71 -4.68
CA MET A 857 -27.60 29.93 -3.23
C MET A 857 -29.01 30.29 -2.74
N THR A 858 -29.36 29.83 -1.55
CA THR A 858 -30.66 30.04 -0.89
C THR A 858 -30.61 31.21 0.09
#